data_AF-A0A7Y7IF75-F1
#
_entry.id   AF-A0A7Y7IF75-F1
#
_cell.length_a   1.000
_cell.length_b   1.000
_cell.length_c   1.000
_cell.angle_alpha   90.00
_cell.angle_beta   90.00
_cell.angle_gamma   90.00
#
_symmetry.space_group_name_H-M   'P 1'
#
loop_
_entity.id
_entity.type
_entity.pdbx_description
1 polymer ?
#
loop_
_entity_poly.entity_id
_entity_poly.type
_entity_poly.pdbx_seq_one_letter_code
_entity_poly.pdbx_strand_id
1 'polypeptide(L)'
;MSMNPGSHGRISLSGIDVDLLELNEAVATISSRARAASGTPLGVVSVNLDHVHHFGPGQRWHGTLDGKDFLYLLDGAPLVAQTARKTGRIWPRLAGSDIINPLLDDAERHGVRVGFLGGTTETHEQLKATLARARPDLAVSGWWAPERSAISDPDRSIALAEDIRAANTQLLLVGLGKPRQELWMARYGHLTGAGALLGFGAAVDFLAGRVARAPQWVSKHGLEWAWRLSKEPVRMGRRYLVDGPVAYLAVRRDRPAVRPAALETDLPSTVPDLKTPLTPGVFSGPDKHVAVTVLVVTYNNDRDITRLVSTLRAETYDQTIRVVVVDNSPSNGTLMALEAHKDITSLSTGGNLGYAGGINVAATKAGSTDTLLILNPDLAVERGAIKTMLARLYESKACAVVPRLQDDDGSTYHSLRREPTLGRHLGDAAFGSHVPSRPSWLSETDADAESYQHPHRVDWATGAAILVRADTAASVGPWDEKYFLYSEETDYCRRLRQLGGSIWFEPQAIMRHSRGGSGSSAKLTALLEVNKVRYAARHHSKPYAIAVRAIRAAGAVARIWQPGQRRAAAALMGLEDWSLLPQCVPAASRPTATADGFPSGSVIIPAHDEASVIARTLAPLATLAASGVLEVIVACNGCTDATAEIARSFPGVKVLDLSAPSKVAALNAADAAATRWPRLYLDADIEVTAEAVGELFDAMGVTGPLAARPEYRYETTDADFWVRAYYRARNRIPQLHNHLWGAGAYALTEAGHGRFDQFPAVTGDDAFVDSLFSAAEKSVIPTTPAVVRTPTTAGSLLLTLNRIYRGNRELSGNLKAESTLRPLLASVRGPRSGVDALVYGSFAVIGKLRSMQASHALKGWERDNSSRV
;
A
#
# COMPACT_ATOMS: atom_id res chain seq x y z
N MET A 1 2.50 -50.67 -17.39
CA MET A 1 2.16 -49.29 -17.79
C MET A 1 2.91 -48.98 -19.07
N SER A 2 2.20 -48.91 -20.19
CA SER A 2 2.80 -48.62 -21.50
C SER A 2 3.15 -47.13 -21.56
N MET A 3 4.43 -46.81 -21.76
CA MET A 3 4.93 -45.45 -21.89
C MET A 3 4.65 -44.94 -23.31
N ASN A 4 4.20 -43.68 -23.40
CA ASN A 4 4.00 -42.97 -24.66
C ASN A 4 5.33 -42.89 -25.45
N PRO A 5 5.38 -43.18 -26.75
CA PRO A 5 6.59 -43.05 -27.55
C PRO A 5 6.93 -41.55 -27.73
N GLY A 6 7.73 -41.01 -26.82
CA GLY A 6 8.15 -39.59 -26.81
C GLY A 6 8.58 -39.03 -25.45
N SER A 7 8.36 -39.73 -24.33
CA SER A 7 8.78 -39.22 -23.01
C SER A 7 10.22 -39.61 -22.69
N HIS A 8 11.17 -38.74 -23.02
CA HIS A 8 12.53 -38.80 -22.48
C HIS A 8 12.52 -38.55 -20.96
N GLY A 9 13.53 -39.06 -20.24
CA GLY A 9 13.60 -38.89 -18.79
C GLY A 9 13.75 -37.41 -18.42
N ARG A 10 13.00 -36.91 -17.43
CA ARG A 10 13.19 -35.56 -16.88
C ARG A 10 13.66 -35.62 -15.44
N ILE A 11 14.46 -34.63 -15.04
CA ILE A 11 14.87 -34.44 -13.66
C ILE A 11 14.70 -32.99 -13.23
N SER A 12 14.18 -32.77 -12.02
CA SER A 12 14.14 -31.44 -11.44
C SER A 12 15.48 -31.11 -10.76
N LEU A 13 16.14 -30.07 -11.25
CA LEU A 13 17.38 -29.50 -10.70
C LEU A 13 17.12 -28.07 -10.24
N SER A 14 17.07 -27.87 -8.92
CA SER A 14 16.71 -26.58 -8.32
C SER A 14 15.43 -26.01 -8.90
N GLY A 15 14.38 -26.84 -9.01
CA GLY A 15 13.05 -26.42 -9.50
C GLY A 15 12.94 -26.20 -11.01
N ILE A 16 14.00 -26.41 -11.79
CA ILE A 16 13.97 -26.41 -13.27
C ILE A 16 13.95 -27.86 -13.74
N ASP A 17 12.99 -28.20 -14.59
CA ASP A 17 12.85 -29.55 -15.14
C ASP A 17 13.77 -29.67 -16.36
N VAL A 18 14.79 -30.52 -16.27
CA VAL A 18 15.83 -30.74 -17.27
C VAL A 18 15.60 -32.07 -17.97
N ASP A 19 15.65 -32.05 -19.30
CA ASP A 19 15.52 -33.25 -20.15
C ASP A 19 16.85 -34.01 -20.22
N LEU A 20 16.80 -35.31 -19.91
CA LEU A 20 17.92 -36.23 -19.93
C LEU A 20 17.96 -36.94 -21.29
N LEU A 21 18.87 -36.47 -22.14
CA LEU A 21 18.99 -36.89 -23.54
C LEU A 21 20.44 -37.23 -23.87
N GLU A 22 20.60 -38.17 -24.81
CA GLU A 22 21.84 -38.32 -25.55
C GLU A 22 21.91 -37.30 -26.71
N LEU A 23 23.12 -37.02 -27.22
CA LEU A 23 23.32 -36.01 -28.28
C LEU A 23 22.46 -36.28 -29.51
N ASN A 24 22.41 -37.53 -29.98
CA ASN A 24 21.66 -37.91 -31.17
C ASN A 24 20.14 -37.75 -30.97
N GLU A 25 19.64 -38.02 -29.76
CA GLU A 25 18.21 -37.85 -29.42
C GLU A 25 17.82 -36.37 -29.42
N ALA A 26 18.67 -35.51 -28.85
CA ALA A 26 18.46 -34.08 -28.85
C ALA A 26 18.44 -33.50 -30.27
N VAL A 27 19.42 -33.87 -31.11
CA VAL A 27 19.47 -33.44 -32.53
C VAL A 27 18.24 -33.93 -33.29
N ALA A 28 17.88 -35.21 -33.18
CA ALA A 28 16.72 -35.76 -33.87
C ALA A 28 15.40 -35.08 -33.48
N THR A 29 15.21 -34.79 -32.19
CA THR A 29 14.03 -34.11 -31.67
C THR A 29 13.89 -32.71 -32.25
N ILE A 30 14.97 -31.92 -32.19
CA ILE A 30 15.00 -30.54 -32.68
C ILE A 30 14.78 -30.52 -34.21
N SER A 31 15.49 -31.36 -34.94
CA SER A 31 15.37 -31.48 -36.40
C SER A 31 13.97 -31.89 -36.85
N SER A 32 13.34 -32.83 -36.14
CA SER A 32 11.96 -33.25 -36.41
C SER A 32 10.99 -32.07 -36.25
N ARG A 33 11.11 -31.31 -35.16
CA ARG A 33 10.25 -30.14 -34.91
C ARG A 33 10.49 -29.02 -35.93
N ALA A 34 11.74 -28.78 -36.34
CA ALA A 34 12.05 -27.80 -37.39
C ALA A 34 11.37 -28.14 -38.73
N ARG A 35 11.23 -29.43 -39.08
CA ARG A 35 10.61 -29.86 -40.35
C ARG A 35 9.09 -29.92 -40.33
N ALA A 36 8.47 -30.11 -39.17
CA ALA A 36 7.02 -30.39 -39.06
C ALA A 36 6.08 -29.21 -39.40
N ALA A 37 6.60 -27.99 -39.54
CA ALA A 37 5.92 -26.80 -40.06
C ALA A 37 4.45 -26.56 -39.62
N SER A 38 4.07 -26.89 -38.38
CA SER A 38 2.80 -26.44 -37.80
C SER A 38 2.80 -26.49 -36.26
N GLY A 39 2.16 -25.50 -35.65
CA GLY A 39 1.97 -25.39 -34.20
C GLY A 39 2.91 -24.41 -33.49
N THR A 40 2.91 -24.46 -32.16
CA THR A 40 3.84 -23.72 -31.29
C THR A 40 5.28 -24.19 -31.54
N PRO A 41 6.27 -23.27 -31.70
CA PRO A 41 7.66 -23.66 -31.87
C PRO A 41 8.22 -24.39 -30.65
N LEU A 42 9.13 -25.33 -30.88
CA LEU A 42 9.96 -25.88 -29.82
C LEU A 42 11.07 -24.88 -29.46
N GLY A 43 11.00 -24.29 -28.27
CA GLY A 43 12.12 -23.53 -27.69
C GLY A 43 13.20 -24.48 -27.19
N VAL A 44 14.48 -24.20 -27.44
CA VAL A 44 15.60 -25.04 -26.98
C VAL A 44 16.57 -24.18 -26.19
N VAL A 45 16.84 -24.58 -24.95
CA VAL A 45 17.70 -23.82 -24.03
C VAL A 45 18.72 -24.72 -23.34
N SER A 46 19.92 -24.20 -23.10
CA SER A 46 20.92 -24.90 -22.27
C SER A 46 20.76 -24.52 -20.81
N VAL A 47 20.52 -25.49 -19.93
CA VAL A 47 20.39 -25.29 -18.49
C VAL A 47 21.76 -25.41 -17.87
N ASN A 48 22.36 -24.28 -17.50
CA ASN A 48 23.61 -24.17 -16.74
C ASN A 48 23.41 -23.23 -15.54
N LEU A 49 24.45 -22.95 -14.74
CA LEU A 49 24.32 -22.10 -13.54
C LEU A 49 23.75 -20.70 -13.83
N ASP A 50 24.02 -20.15 -15.02
CA ASP A 50 23.48 -18.85 -15.46
C ASP A 50 21.97 -18.93 -15.71
N HIS A 51 21.50 -20.04 -16.30
CA HIS A 51 20.08 -20.30 -16.45
C HIS A 51 19.39 -20.49 -15.09
N VAL A 52 20.03 -21.21 -14.15
CA VAL A 52 19.53 -21.34 -12.77
C VAL A 52 19.48 -19.99 -12.07
N HIS A 53 20.46 -19.12 -12.28
CA HIS A 53 20.47 -17.76 -11.73
C HIS A 53 19.30 -16.91 -12.25
N HIS A 54 18.89 -17.06 -13.51
CA HIS A 54 17.81 -16.27 -14.09
C HIS A 54 16.42 -16.85 -13.83
N PHE A 55 16.26 -18.17 -13.98
CA PHE A 55 14.95 -18.86 -14.03
C PHE A 55 14.70 -19.79 -12.84
N GLY A 56 15.68 -19.98 -11.95
CA GLY A 56 15.52 -20.80 -10.75
C GLY A 56 14.54 -20.21 -9.73
N PRO A 57 14.02 -21.00 -8.78
CA PRO A 57 13.12 -20.55 -7.72
C PRO A 57 13.67 -19.33 -6.98
N GLY A 58 12.81 -18.33 -6.78
CA GLY A 58 13.16 -17.06 -6.13
C GLY A 58 14.02 -16.12 -6.97
N GLN A 59 14.31 -16.47 -8.22
CA GLN A 59 14.96 -15.59 -9.19
C GLN A 59 13.93 -14.85 -10.04
N ARG A 60 14.37 -13.79 -10.73
CA ARG A 60 13.52 -12.81 -11.44
C ARG A 60 12.55 -13.46 -12.43
N TRP A 61 13.02 -14.43 -13.22
CA TRP A 61 12.25 -15.01 -14.32
C TRP A 61 11.70 -16.39 -13.99
N HIS A 62 11.61 -16.72 -12.70
CA HIS A 62 11.11 -18.00 -12.25
C HIS A 62 9.69 -18.26 -12.76
N GLY A 63 9.50 -19.39 -13.44
CA GLY A 63 8.20 -19.82 -13.95
C GLY A 63 7.68 -19.02 -15.13
N THR A 64 8.45 -18.08 -15.69
CA THR A 64 8.07 -17.31 -16.87
C THR A 64 7.98 -18.19 -18.13
N LEU A 65 8.73 -19.30 -18.16
CA LEU A 65 8.73 -20.26 -19.27
C LEU A 65 7.78 -21.45 -19.04
N ASP A 66 7.08 -21.49 -17.90
CA ASP A 66 6.18 -22.61 -17.57
C ASP A 66 5.02 -22.68 -18.57
N GLY A 67 4.61 -23.90 -18.93
CA GLY A 67 3.50 -24.12 -19.87
C GLY A 67 3.83 -23.84 -21.34
N LYS A 68 5.07 -23.43 -21.66
CA LYS A 68 5.57 -23.30 -23.03
C LYS A 68 6.31 -24.57 -23.46
N ASP A 69 6.33 -24.85 -24.77
CA ASP A 69 7.02 -26.01 -25.34
C ASP A 69 8.54 -25.75 -25.41
N PHE A 70 9.24 -25.98 -24.30
CA PHE A 70 10.69 -25.85 -24.20
C PHE A 70 11.37 -27.19 -23.92
N LEU A 71 12.46 -27.43 -24.64
CA LEU A 71 13.43 -28.48 -24.38
C LEU A 71 14.61 -27.92 -23.58
N TYR A 72 14.82 -28.47 -22.38
CA TYR A 72 15.78 -28.01 -21.39
C TYR A 72 17.01 -28.93 -21.37
N LEU A 73 18.07 -28.54 -22.08
CA LEU A 73 19.25 -29.37 -22.26
C LEU A 73 20.23 -29.25 -21.09
N LEU A 74 20.70 -30.39 -20.58
CA LEU A 74 21.66 -30.45 -19.48
C LEU A 74 23.03 -29.84 -19.87
N ASP A 75 23.40 -28.70 -19.27
CA ASP A 75 24.66 -28.00 -19.54
C ASP A 75 25.41 -27.62 -18.23
N GLY A 76 26.74 -27.56 -18.30
CA GLY A 76 27.60 -27.19 -17.18
C GLY A 76 27.92 -28.33 -16.21
N ALA A 77 29.19 -28.41 -15.83
CA ALA A 77 29.70 -29.47 -14.95
C ALA A 77 28.96 -29.59 -13.60
N PRO A 78 28.55 -28.50 -12.92
CA PRO A 78 27.83 -28.62 -11.65
C PRO A 78 26.47 -29.33 -11.77
N LEU A 79 25.73 -29.09 -12.86
CA LEU A 79 24.42 -29.72 -13.06
C LEU A 79 24.58 -31.17 -13.51
N VAL A 80 25.57 -31.48 -14.35
CA VAL A 80 25.91 -32.87 -14.71
C VAL A 80 26.28 -33.68 -13.47
N ALA A 81 27.13 -33.14 -12.59
CA ALA A 81 27.52 -33.80 -11.35
C ALA A 81 26.33 -34.03 -10.41
N GLN A 82 25.45 -33.04 -10.26
CA GLN A 82 24.27 -33.16 -9.42
C GLN A 82 23.26 -34.17 -10.00
N THR A 83 23.10 -34.19 -11.32
CA THR A 83 22.27 -35.18 -12.02
C THR A 83 22.81 -36.58 -11.80
N ALA A 84 24.11 -36.80 -12.00
CA ALA A 84 24.75 -38.09 -11.78
C ALA A 84 24.58 -38.60 -10.35
N ARG A 85 24.69 -37.70 -9.36
CA ARG A 85 24.42 -38.02 -7.96
C ARG A 85 22.96 -38.45 -7.71
N LYS A 86 21.99 -37.83 -8.39
CA LYS A 86 20.56 -38.12 -8.20
C LYS A 86 20.08 -39.36 -8.99
N THR A 87 20.60 -39.58 -10.19
CA THR A 87 20.16 -40.66 -11.09
C THR A 87 21.02 -41.91 -10.99
N GLY A 88 22.23 -41.82 -10.42
CA GLY A 88 23.23 -42.89 -10.44
C GLY A 88 23.90 -43.08 -11.81
N ARG A 89 23.56 -42.27 -12.82
CA ARG A 89 24.12 -42.33 -14.18
C ARG A 89 24.70 -40.99 -14.59
N ILE A 90 25.88 -41.01 -15.19
CA ILE A 90 26.46 -39.83 -15.83
C ILE A 90 25.76 -39.60 -17.17
N TRP A 91 25.14 -38.44 -17.33
CA TRP A 91 24.52 -37.99 -18.57
C TRP A 91 25.45 -37.02 -19.33
N PRO A 92 25.43 -36.99 -20.67
CA PRO A 92 26.29 -36.12 -21.44
C PRO A 92 25.94 -34.65 -21.22
N ARG A 93 26.95 -33.78 -21.30
CA ARG A 93 26.75 -32.34 -21.37
C ARG A 93 26.29 -31.96 -22.78
N LEU A 94 25.15 -31.31 -22.88
CA LEU A 94 24.51 -30.85 -24.11
C LEU A 94 24.58 -29.31 -24.21
N ALA A 95 25.78 -28.77 -24.38
CA ALA A 95 25.95 -27.33 -24.57
C ALA A 95 25.54 -26.93 -26.00
N GLY A 96 25.00 -25.72 -26.18
CA GLY A 96 24.62 -25.23 -27.52
C GLY A 96 25.76 -25.28 -28.55
N SER A 97 27.01 -25.11 -28.11
CA SER A 97 28.21 -25.24 -28.96
C SER A 97 28.52 -26.65 -29.45
N ASP A 98 27.97 -27.66 -28.77
CA ASP A 98 28.20 -29.08 -29.06
C ASP A 98 27.14 -29.59 -30.06
N ILE A 99 25.94 -29.00 -30.03
CA ILE A 99 24.77 -29.45 -30.80
C ILE A 99 24.60 -28.66 -32.11
N ILE A 100 25.08 -27.42 -32.16
CA ILE A 100 24.86 -26.54 -33.30
C ILE A 100 25.42 -27.09 -34.63
N ASN A 101 26.62 -27.70 -34.62
CA ASN A 101 27.20 -28.25 -35.84
C ASN A 101 26.39 -29.44 -36.37
N PRO A 102 26.09 -30.49 -35.57
CA PRO A 102 25.21 -31.57 -35.99
C PRO A 102 23.85 -31.10 -36.53
N LEU A 103 23.26 -30.06 -35.94
CA LEU A 103 22.00 -29.49 -36.42
C LEU A 103 22.13 -28.80 -37.77
N LEU A 104 23.20 -28.03 -37.99
CA LEU A 104 23.46 -27.41 -39.29
C LEU A 104 23.77 -28.44 -40.37
N ASP A 105 24.49 -29.52 -40.02
CA ASP A 105 24.77 -30.63 -40.94
C ASP A 105 23.48 -31.40 -41.29
N ASP A 106 22.55 -31.57 -40.34
CA ASP A 106 21.23 -32.14 -40.61
C ASP A 106 20.33 -31.20 -41.44
N ALA A 107 20.42 -29.90 -41.18
CA ALA A 107 19.67 -28.88 -41.91
C ALA A 107 20.09 -28.79 -43.38
N GLU A 108 21.39 -28.77 -43.67
CA GLU A 108 21.93 -28.80 -45.04
C GLU A 108 21.48 -30.06 -45.77
N ARG A 109 21.63 -31.24 -45.15
CA ARG A 109 21.23 -32.53 -45.74
C ARG A 109 19.75 -32.61 -46.13
N HIS A 110 18.87 -31.92 -45.40
CA HIS A 110 17.43 -31.97 -45.61
C HIS A 110 16.84 -30.66 -46.17
N GLY A 111 17.69 -29.70 -46.57
CA GLY A 111 17.24 -28.41 -47.11
C GLY A 111 16.43 -27.56 -46.12
N VAL A 112 16.65 -27.72 -44.81
CA VAL A 112 15.94 -26.93 -43.79
C VAL A 112 16.47 -25.50 -43.80
N ARG A 113 15.54 -24.54 -43.88
CA ARG A 113 15.88 -23.11 -43.89
C ARG A 113 16.26 -22.60 -42.50
N VAL A 114 17.51 -22.17 -42.36
CA VAL A 114 18.09 -21.69 -41.10
C VAL A 114 18.12 -20.17 -41.06
N GLY A 115 17.78 -19.57 -39.92
CA GLY A 115 17.82 -18.12 -39.70
C GLY A 115 18.69 -17.77 -38.48
N PHE A 116 19.27 -16.57 -38.49
CA PHE A 116 20.11 -16.07 -37.40
C PHE A 116 19.61 -14.75 -36.86
N LEU A 117 19.21 -14.72 -35.58
CA LEU A 117 18.73 -13.55 -34.86
C LEU A 117 19.69 -13.18 -33.72
N GLY A 118 20.15 -11.93 -33.69
CA GLY A 118 21.08 -11.40 -32.69
C GLY A 118 22.47 -11.13 -33.26
N GLY A 119 23.48 -11.02 -32.40
CA GLY A 119 24.84 -10.68 -32.83
C GLY A 119 24.97 -9.26 -33.42
N THR A 120 26.10 -9.00 -34.06
CA THR A 120 26.36 -7.76 -34.81
C THR A 120 26.39 -8.06 -36.30
N THR A 121 26.19 -7.05 -37.14
CA THR A 121 26.36 -7.16 -38.59
C THR A 121 27.73 -7.75 -38.96
N GLU A 122 28.78 -7.36 -38.23
CA GLU A 122 30.13 -7.91 -38.41
C GLU A 122 30.23 -9.41 -38.07
N THR A 123 29.42 -9.91 -37.12
CA THR A 123 29.33 -11.36 -36.81
C THR A 123 28.61 -12.11 -37.91
N HIS A 124 27.59 -11.51 -38.51
CA HIS A 124 26.92 -12.10 -39.64
C HIS A 124 27.83 -12.19 -40.87
N GLU A 125 28.61 -11.17 -41.20
CA GLU A 125 29.55 -11.24 -42.33
C GLU A 125 30.62 -12.33 -42.16
N GLN A 126 31.21 -12.46 -40.97
CA GLN A 126 32.17 -13.53 -40.68
C GLN A 126 31.52 -14.92 -40.71
N LEU A 127 30.30 -15.03 -40.19
CA LEU A 127 29.57 -16.30 -40.19
C LEU A 127 29.17 -16.72 -41.60
N LYS A 128 28.73 -15.78 -42.45
CA LYS A 128 28.48 -16.02 -43.89
C LYS A 128 29.70 -16.63 -44.57
N ALA A 129 30.89 -16.05 -44.39
CA ALA A 129 32.13 -16.54 -44.98
C ALA A 129 32.56 -17.92 -44.43
N THR A 130 32.26 -18.21 -43.17
CA THR A 130 32.54 -19.53 -42.57
C THR A 130 31.56 -20.60 -43.05
N LEU A 131 30.26 -20.30 -43.08
CA LEU A 131 29.23 -21.22 -43.57
C LEU A 131 29.40 -21.51 -45.06
N ALA A 132 29.69 -20.51 -45.90
CA ALA A 132 29.92 -20.73 -47.33
C ALA A 132 31.08 -21.70 -47.63
N ARG A 133 32.08 -21.79 -46.75
CA ARG A 133 33.19 -22.74 -46.88
C ARG A 133 32.88 -24.11 -46.27
N ALA A 134 32.21 -24.14 -45.12
CA ALA A 134 31.98 -25.37 -44.37
C ALA A 134 30.72 -26.13 -44.81
N ARG A 135 29.72 -25.42 -45.31
CA ARG A 135 28.36 -25.88 -45.63
C ARG A 135 27.77 -25.09 -46.82
N PRO A 136 28.28 -25.32 -48.04
CA PRO A 136 27.90 -24.53 -49.22
C PRO A 136 26.42 -24.67 -49.61
N ASP A 137 25.76 -25.77 -49.24
CA ASP A 137 24.38 -26.08 -49.63
C ASP A 137 23.37 -25.71 -48.51
N LEU A 138 23.83 -25.16 -47.39
CA LEU A 138 22.97 -24.76 -46.28
C LEU A 138 22.06 -23.59 -46.68
N ALA A 139 20.75 -23.83 -46.66
CA ALA A 139 19.75 -22.83 -46.96
C ALA A 139 19.62 -21.81 -45.81
N VAL A 140 20.27 -20.65 -45.92
CA VAL A 140 20.12 -19.56 -44.96
C VAL A 140 19.00 -18.60 -45.40
N SER A 141 17.94 -18.54 -44.59
CA SER A 141 16.75 -17.72 -44.82
C SER A 141 16.90 -16.24 -44.46
N GLY A 142 17.75 -15.90 -43.48
CA GLY A 142 17.90 -14.51 -43.07
C GLY A 142 18.88 -14.26 -41.94
N TRP A 143 19.23 -12.98 -41.80
CA TRP A 143 20.21 -12.44 -40.85
C TRP A 143 19.63 -11.19 -40.19
N TRP A 144 19.26 -11.28 -38.91
CA TRP A 144 18.65 -10.19 -38.17
C TRP A 144 19.54 -9.76 -37.00
N ALA A 145 20.12 -8.57 -37.07
CA ALA A 145 20.98 -8.01 -36.01
C ALA A 145 20.31 -6.77 -35.37
N PRO A 146 19.18 -6.93 -34.65
CA PRO A 146 18.47 -5.81 -34.07
C PRO A 146 19.26 -5.17 -32.92
N GLU A 147 19.11 -3.85 -32.78
CA GLU A 147 19.57 -3.14 -31.59
C GLU A 147 18.81 -3.61 -30.34
N ARG A 148 19.42 -3.43 -29.16
CA ARG A 148 18.80 -3.82 -27.88
C ARG A 148 17.46 -3.12 -27.65
N SER A 149 17.35 -1.85 -28.03
CA SER A 149 16.15 -1.03 -27.93
C SER A 149 14.98 -1.63 -28.73
N ALA A 150 15.27 -2.21 -29.90
CA ALA A 150 14.26 -2.84 -30.74
C ALA A 150 13.71 -4.15 -30.13
N ILE A 151 14.53 -4.89 -29.38
CA ILE A 151 14.09 -6.11 -28.69
C ILE A 151 13.21 -5.80 -27.48
N SER A 152 13.44 -4.66 -26.81
CA SER A 152 12.58 -4.20 -25.70
C SER A 152 11.27 -3.56 -26.14
N ASP A 153 11.16 -3.19 -27.42
CA ASP A 153 9.97 -2.60 -28.03
C ASP A 153 9.03 -3.71 -28.55
N PRO A 154 7.78 -3.80 -28.08
CA PRO A 154 6.85 -4.82 -28.52
C PRO A 154 6.51 -4.78 -30.00
N ASP A 155 6.25 -3.60 -30.58
CA ASP A 155 5.83 -3.45 -31.96
C ASP A 155 6.98 -3.82 -32.91
N ARG A 156 8.20 -3.39 -32.57
CA ARG A 156 9.40 -3.79 -33.32
C ARG A 156 9.70 -5.28 -33.20
N SER A 157 9.43 -5.89 -32.04
CA SER A 157 9.61 -7.33 -31.85
C SER A 157 8.58 -8.15 -32.63
N ILE A 158 7.34 -7.66 -32.74
CA ILE A 158 6.30 -8.25 -33.60
C ILE A 158 6.74 -8.16 -35.06
N ALA A 159 7.08 -6.96 -35.55
CA ALA A 159 7.53 -6.77 -36.93
C ALA A 159 8.73 -7.67 -37.27
N LEU A 160 9.71 -7.77 -36.36
CA LEU A 160 10.86 -8.66 -36.51
C LEU A 160 10.45 -10.14 -36.63
N ALA A 161 9.48 -10.59 -35.83
CA ALA A 161 8.97 -11.96 -35.92
C ALA A 161 8.23 -12.21 -37.24
N GLU A 162 7.50 -11.22 -37.75
CA GLU A 162 6.83 -11.30 -39.04
C GLU A 162 7.81 -11.32 -40.23
N ASP A 163 8.91 -10.57 -40.15
CA ASP A 163 9.99 -10.63 -41.13
C ASP A 163 10.63 -12.03 -41.19
N ILE A 164 10.84 -12.66 -40.03
CA ILE A 164 11.34 -14.04 -39.94
C ILE A 164 10.35 -15.02 -40.57
N ARG A 165 9.05 -14.82 -40.33
CA ARG A 165 7.98 -15.62 -40.94
C ARG A 165 7.97 -15.45 -42.46
N ALA A 166 8.12 -14.24 -42.98
CA ALA A 166 8.17 -13.96 -44.41
C ALA A 166 9.39 -14.61 -45.10
N ALA A 167 10.53 -14.68 -44.39
CA ALA A 167 11.71 -15.43 -44.83
C ALA A 167 11.52 -16.96 -44.78
N ASN A 168 10.40 -17.44 -44.24
CA ASN A 168 10.03 -18.84 -44.06
C ASN A 168 11.12 -19.66 -43.33
N THR A 169 11.70 -19.07 -42.29
CA THR A 169 12.67 -19.75 -41.43
C THR A 169 12.02 -20.95 -40.74
N GLN A 170 12.69 -22.10 -40.78
CA GLN A 170 12.23 -23.34 -40.12
C GLN A 170 12.99 -23.60 -38.82
N LEU A 171 14.28 -23.26 -38.79
CA LEU A 171 15.15 -23.34 -37.62
C LEU A 171 15.78 -21.97 -37.36
N LEU A 172 15.41 -21.32 -36.25
CA LEU A 172 15.94 -20.00 -35.90
C LEU A 172 16.96 -20.10 -34.77
N LEU A 173 18.17 -19.59 -34.97
CA LEU A 173 19.15 -19.40 -33.91
C LEU A 173 18.95 -18.03 -33.26
N VAL A 174 18.72 -18.01 -31.96
CA VAL A 174 18.42 -16.80 -31.18
C VAL A 174 19.59 -16.50 -30.24
N GLY A 175 20.41 -15.52 -30.62
CA GLY A 175 21.61 -15.05 -29.93
C GLY A 175 21.47 -13.66 -29.33
N LEU A 176 20.39 -13.41 -28.59
CA LEU A 176 20.15 -12.13 -27.89
C LEU A 176 20.85 -12.05 -26.51
N GLY A 177 21.35 -13.19 -26.03
CA GLY A 177 21.91 -13.37 -24.69
C GLY A 177 20.84 -13.66 -23.64
N LYS A 178 21.22 -14.40 -22.59
CA LYS A 178 20.33 -14.69 -21.47
C LYS A 178 20.12 -13.44 -20.61
N PRO A 179 18.92 -13.21 -20.06
CA PRO A 179 17.68 -13.99 -20.21
C PRO A 179 16.83 -13.59 -21.44
N ARG A 180 17.26 -12.57 -22.19
CA ARG A 180 16.47 -11.94 -23.27
C ARG A 180 16.11 -12.89 -24.42
N GLN A 181 17.01 -13.80 -24.79
CA GLN A 181 16.73 -14.80 -25.82
C GLN A 181 15.56 -15.71 -25.43
N GLU A 182 15.51 -16.20 -24.18
CA GLU A 182 14.43 -17.06 -23.70
C GLU A 182 13.11 -16.30 -23.59
N LEU A 183 13.16 -15.07 -23.06
CA LEU A 183 11.98 -14.21 -22.93
C LEU A 183 11.40 -13.84 -24.30
N TRP A 184 12.24 -13.51 -25.28
CA TRP A 184 11.80 -13.20 -26.64
C TRP A 184 11.22 -14.44 -27.33
N MET A 185 11.87 -15.61 -27.19
CA MET A 185 11.35 -16.89 -27.72
C MET A 185 10.00 -17.24 -27.12
N ALA A 186 9.83 -17.12 -25.80
CA ALA A 186 8.58 -17.43 -25.13
C ALA A 186 7.43 -16.50 -25.52
N ARG A 187 7.74 -15.21 -25.77
CA ARG A 187 6.74 -14.18 -26.09
C ARG A 187 6.39 -14.13 -27.57
N TYR A 188 7.39 -14.04 -28.45
CA TYR A 188 7.19 -13.76 -29.88
C TYR A 188 7.51 -14.94 -30.78
N GLY A 189 8.10 -16.02 -30.24
CA GLY A 189 8.52 -17.17 -31.03
C GLY A 189 7.40 -17.75 -31.89
N HIS A 190 6.18 -17.81 -31.38
CA HIS A 190 5.01 -18.33 -32.10
C HIS A 190 4.65 -17.52 -33.36
N LEU A 191 5.05 -16.24 -33.44
CA LEU A 191 4.79 -15.38 -34.60
C LEU A 191 5.78 -15.63 -35.75
N THR A 192 6.94 -16.25 -35.45
CA THR A 192 8.03 -16.45 -36.43
C THR A 192 7.73 -17.52 -37.48
N GLY A 193 6.76 -18.40 -37.23
CA GLY A 193 6.49 -19.57 -38.08
C GLY A 193 7.56 -20.66 -38.07
N ALA A 194 8.68 -20.48 -37.35
CA ALA A 194 9.72 -21.48 -37.21
C ALA A 194 9.24 -22.69 -36.38
N GLY A 195 9.70 -23.89 -36.72
CA GLY A 195 9.37 -25.11 -35.98
C GLY A 195 10.23 -25.28 -34.71
N ALA A 196 11.45 -24.73 -34.71
CA ALA A 196 12.35 -24.74 -33.56
C ALA A 196 13.15 -23.44 -33.42
N LEU A 197 13.34 -23.01 -32.17
CA LEU A 197 14.03 -21.79 -31.77
C LEU A 197 15.19 -22.15 -30.82
N LEU A 198 16.44 -21.84 -31.20
CA LEU A 198 17.63 -22.25 -30.46
C LEU A 198 18.23 -21.09 -29.67
N GLY A 199 18.06 -21.08 -28.34
CA GLY A 199 18.66 -20.10 -27.42
C GLY A 199 20.16 -20.35 -27.18
N PHE A 200 20.98 -20.34 -28.23
CA PHE A 200 22.40 -20.69 -28.17
C PHE A 200 23.32 -19.47 -28.38
N GLY A 201 23.16 -18.42 -27.58
CA GLY A 201 23.84 -17.13 -27.83
C GLY A 201 25.36 -17.18 -28.00
N ALA A 202 26.10 -17.96 -27.20
CA ALA A 202 27.56 -18.06 -27.37
C ALA A 202 27.98 -18.98 -28.53
N ALA A 203 27.08 -19.81 -29.06
CA ALA A 203 27.40 -20.75 -30.12
C ALA A 203 27.64 -20.04 -31.47
N VAL A 204 26.89 -18.96 -31.73
CA VAL A 204 27.07 -18.13 -32.93
C VAL A 204 28.45 -17.48 -32.94
N ASP A 205 28.89 -16.92 -31.80
CA ASP A 205 30.23 -16.33 -31.66
C ASP A 205 31.35 -17.36 -31.89
N PHE A 206 31.14 -18.62 -31.49
CA PHE A 206 32.07 -19.71 -31.78
C PHE A 206 32.08 -20.13 -33.25
N LEU A 207 30.93 -20.17 -33.90
CA LEU A 207 30.85 -20.47 -35.34
C LEU A 207 31.50 -19.37 -36.18
N ALA A 208 31.37 -18.11 -35.78
CA ALA A 208 32.01 -16.98 -36.44
C ALA A 208 33.53 -16.91 -36.17
N GLY A 209 34.07 -17.72 -35.24
CA GLY A 209 35.49 -17.74 -34.89
C GLY A 209 35.96 -16.55 -34.04
N ARG A 210 35.04 -15.74 -33.50
CA ARG A 210 35.36 -14.57 -32.67
C ARG A 210 35.90 -14.93 -31.28
N VAL A 211 35.42 -16.04 -30.71
CA VAL A 211 35.80 -16.49 -29.38
C VAL A 211 36.48 -17.84 -29.48
N ALA A 212 37.66 -17.98 -28.86
CA ALA A 212 38.35 -19.27 -28.80
C ALA A 212 37.64 -20.21 -27.80
N ARG A 213 37.25 -21.42 -28.27
CA ARG A 213 36.78 -22.47 -27.37
C ARG A 213 37.87 -22.84 -26.37
N ALA A 214 37.45 -23.28 -25.18
CA ALA A 214 38.37 -23.91 -24.24
C ALA A 214 38.94 -25.20 -24.87
N PRO A 215 40.25 -25.46 -24.75
CA PRO A 215 40.83 -26.72 -25.16
C PRO A 215 40.07 -27.91 -24.56
N GLN A 216 39.99 -29.02 -25.28
CA GLN A 216 39.14 -30.15 -24.89
C GLN A 216 39.46 -30.69 -23.48
N TRP A 217 40.74 -30.69 -23.08
CA TRP A 217 41.15 -31.09 -21.73
C TRP A 217 40.62 -30.14 -20.64
N VAL A 218 40.56 -28.83 -20.89
CA VAL A 218 40.00 -27.83 -19.96
C VAL A 218 38.50 -28.05 -19.78
N SER A 219 37.77 -28.25 -20.88
CA SER A 219 36.33 -28.51 -20.85
C SER A 219 36.00 -29.84 -20.15
N LYS A 220 36.77 -30.91 -20.41
CA LYS A 220 36.62 -32.22 -19.75
C LYS A 220 36.80 -32.17 -18.23
N HIS A 221 37.63 -31.27 -17.72
CA HIS A 221 37.82 -31.06 -16.27
C HIS A 221 36.86 -30.03 -15.67
N GLY A 222 35.89 -29.52 -16.43
CA GLY A 222 34.92 -28.53 -15.96
C GLY A 222 35.50 -27.13 -15.73
N LEU A 223 36.70 -26.83 -16.27
CA LEU A 223 37.40 -25.55 -16.10
C LEU A 223 37.10 -24.53 -17.21
N GLU A 224 36.07 -24.79 -18.03
CA GLU A 224 35.69 -23.90 -19.13
C GLU A 224 35.28 -22.50 -18.66
N TRP A 225 34.68 -22.39 -17.47
CA TRP A 225 34.36 -21.10 -16.85
C TRP A 225 35.61 -20.27 -16.53
N ALA A 226 36.69 -20.91 -16.06
CA ALA A 226 37.95 -20.25 -15.72
C ALA A 226 38.67 -19.80 -17.00
N TRP A 227 38.62 -20.61 -18.06
CA TRP A 227 39.10 -20.22 -19.39
C TRP A 227 38.35 -19.00 -19.94
N ARG A 228 37.02 -18.99 -19.86
CA ARG A 228 36.23 -17.83 -20.29
C ARG A 228 36.50 -16.58 -19.46
N LEU A 229 36.61 -16.73 -18.14
CA LEU A 229 36.91 -15.62 -17.24
C LEU A 229 38.29 -14.99 -17.54
N SER A 230 39.29 -15.80 -17.91
CA SER A 230 40.62 -15.27 -18.26
C SER A 230 40.65 -14.54 -19.60
N LYS A 231 39.77 -14.91 -20.54
CA LYS A 231 39.65 -14.25 -21.85
C LYS A 231 38.74 -13.03 -21.84
N GLU A 232 37.70 -13.04 -21.01
CA GLU A 232 36.69 -11.97 -20.94
C GLU A 232 36.39 -11.56 -19.48
N PRO A 233 37.39 -11.09 -18.70
CA PRO A 233 37.25 -10.88 -17.24
C PRO A 233 36.17 -9.87 -16.87
N VAL A 234 36.02 -8.79 -17.64
CA VAL A 234 35.00 -7.76 -17.39
C VAL A 234 33.59 -8.29 -17.68
N ARG A 235 33.42 -8.98 -18.82
CA ARG A 235 32.11 -9.51 -19.25
C ARG A 235 31.65 -10.68 -18.39
N MET A 236 32.57 -11.54 -17.96
CA MET A 236 32.28 -12.80 -17.27
C MET A 236 32.44 -12.73 -15.74
N GLY A 237 33.08 -11.66 -15.21
CA GLY A 237 33.39 -11.52 -13.79
C GLY A 237 32.15 -11.57 -12.89
N ARG A 238 31.14 -10.73 -13.16
CA ARG A 238 29.89 -10.73 -12.37
C ARG A 238 29.19 -12.09 -12.43
N ARG A 239 29.05 -12.64 -13.65
CA ARG A 239 28.39 -13.92 -13.90
C ARG A 239 29.01 -15.07 -13.09
N TYR A 240 30.35 -15.19 -13.06
CA TYR A 240 31.00 -16.32 -12.38
C TYR A 240 31.36 -16.07 -10.91
N LEU A 241 31.65 -14.83 -10.51
CA LEU A 241 32.11 -14.52 -9.15
C LEU A 241 31.01 -14.03 -8.22
N VAL A 242 29.90 -13.51 -8.76
CA VAL A 242 28.76 -12.99 -7.97
C VAL A 242 27.54 -13.87 -8.15
N ASP A 243 27.10 -14.10 -9.39
CA ASP A 243 25.84 -14.78 -9.67
C ASP A 243 25.98 -16.31 -9.59
N GLY A 244 27.08 -16.84 -10.13
CA GLY A 244 27.41 -18.27 -10.17
C GLY A 244 27.47 -18.97 -8.80
N PRO A 245 28.12 -18.42 -7.76
CA PRO A 245 28.19 -19.07 -6.44
C PRO A 245 26.82 -19.25 -5.78
N VAL A 246 25.91 -18.28 -5.95
CA VAL A 246 24.53 -18.36 -5.42
C VAL A 246 23.77 -19.49 -6.12
N ALA A 247 23.82 -19.53 -7.45
CA ALA A 247 23.19 -20.59 -8.24
C ALA A 247 23.78 -21.96 -7.91
N TYR A 248 25.10 -22.05 -7.72
CA TYR A 248 25.78 -23.28 -7.35
C TYR A 248 25.33 -23.81 -5.99
N LEU A 249 25.21 -22.93 -4.99
CA LEU A 249 24.68 -23.29 -3.67
C LEU A 249 23.23 -23.77 -3.76
N ALA A 250 22.41 -23.16 -4.62
CA ALA A 250 21.04 -23.61 -4.86
C ALA A 250 21.02 -25.04 -5.44
N VAL A 251 21.85 -25.33 -6.45
CA VAL A 251 21.99 -26.68 -7.05
C VAL A 251 22.50 -27.70 -6.04
N ARG A 252 23.46 -27.33 -5.19
CA ARG A 252 24.03 -28.20 -4.14
C ARG A 252 23.05 -28.51 -3.01
N ARG A 253 22.23 -27.53 -2.63
CA ARG A 253 21.24 -27.64 -1.54
C ARG A 253 19.92 -28.23 -1.99
N ASP A 254 19.73 -28.41 -3.30
CA ASP A 254 18.53 -28.94 -3.90
C ASP A 254 18.19 -30.31 -3.31
N ARG A 255 17.09 -30.35 -2.55
CA ARG A 255 16.51 -31.58 -1.99
C ARG A 255 15.35 -32.02 -2.87
N PRO A 256 15.05 -33.32 -2.98
CA PRO A 256 13.82 -33.77 -3.61
C PRO A 256 12.63 -33.16 -2.84
N ALA A 257 11.99 -32.16 -3.41
CA ALA A 257 10.77 -31.59 -2.88
C ALA A 257 9.60 -32.12 -3.72
N VAL A 258 8.65 -32.76 -3.04
CA VAL A 258 7.34 -33.05 -3.61
C VAL A 258 6.69 -31.69 -3.88
N ARG A 259 6.47 -31.33 -5.15
CA ARG A 259 5.67 -30.15 -5.49
C ARG A 259 4.28 -30.38 -4.89
N PRO A 260 3.71 -29.44 -4.12
CA PRO A 260 2.27 -29.46 -3.89
C PRO A 260 1.62 -29.46 -5.27
N ALA A 261 0.63 -30.33 -5.48
CA ALA A 261 -0.17 -30.29 -6.70
C ALA A 261 -0.68 -28.85 -6.82
N ALA A 262 -0.29 -28.16 -7.90
CA ALA A 262 -0.93 -26.91 -8.25
C ALA A 262 -2.43 -27.20 -8.32
N LEU A 263 -3.27 -26.29 -7.85
CA LEU A 263 -4.70 -26.36 -8.15
C LEU A 263 -4.81 -26.37 -9.68
N GLU A 264 -4.95 -27.57 -10.26
CA GLU A 264 -5.41 -27.76 -11.63
C GLU A 264 -6.83 -27.21 -11.64
N THR A 265 -6.93 -25.92 -11.91
CA THR A 265 -8.22 -25.31 -12.19
C THR A 265 -8.61 -25.78 -13.59
N ASP A 266 -9.70 -26.54 -13.66
CA ASP A 266 -10.36 -27.09 -14.87
C ASP A 266 -10.90 -25.97 -15.78
N LEU A 267 -10.08 -24.99 -16.12
CA LEU A 267 -10.52 -23.79 -16.82
C LEU A 267 -10.05 -23.72 -18.27
N PRO A 268 -10.89 -23.13 -19.15
CA PRO A 268 -10.55 -22.91 -20.54
C PRO A 268 -9.28 -22.05 -20.66
N SER A 269 -8.43 -22.39 -21.62
CA SER A 269 -7.20 -21.69 -21.99
C SER A 269 -7.42 -20.36 -22.71
N THR A 270 -8.66 -19.85 -22.74
CA THR A 270 -9.07 -18.68 -23.51
C THR A 270 -9.96 -17.78 -22.66
N VAL A 271 -9.89 -16.46 -22.92
CA VAL A 271 -10.81 -15.48 -22.32
C VAL A 271 -12.23 -15.98 -22.63
N PRO A 272 -13.12 -16.14 -21.62
CA PRO A 272 -14.49 -16.54 -21.84
C PRO A 272 -15.10 -15.64 -22.92
N ASP A 273 -15.68 -16.28 -23.95
CA ASP A 273 -16.38 -15.55 -25.00
C ASP A 273 -17.46 -14.68 -24.33
N LEU A 274 -17.43 -13.37 -24.56
CA LEU A 274 -18.26 -12.39 -23.86
C LEU A 274 -19.73 -12.64 -24.23
N LYS A 275 -20.40 -13.55 -23.52
CA LYS A 275 -21.83 -13.85 -23.71
C LYS A 275 -22.73 -12.65 -23.42
N THR A 276 -22.22 -11.65 -22.69
CA THR A 276 -22.97 -10.44 -22.32
C THR A 276 -22.75 -9.34 -23.36
N PRO A 277 -23.81 -8.72 -23.91
CA PRO A 277 -23.68 -7.60 -24.84
C PRO A 277 -22.87 -6.44 -24.24
N LEU A 278 -21.88 -5.96 -24.97
CA LEU A 278 -21.11 -4.77 -24.61
C LEU A 278 -21.95 -3.52 -24.86
N THR A 279 -21.98 -2.61 -23.89
CA THR A 279 -22.58 -1.27 -24.04
C THR A 279 -21.50 -0.24 -23.80
N PRO A 280 -20.85 0.28 -24.85
CA PRO A 280 -19.72 1.19 -24.70
C PRO A 280 -20.08 2.43 -23.89
N GLY A 281 -19.20 2.79 -22.97
CA GLY A 281 -19.33 3.93 -22.09
C GLY A 281 -20.25 3.73 -20.88
N VAL A 282 -20.88 2.56 -20.69
CA VAL A 282 -21.85 2.30 -19.62
C VAL A 282 -21.42 1.12 -18.74
N PHE A 283 -21.46 1.32 -17.42
CA PHE A 283 -21.17 0.24 -16.47
C PHE A 283 -22.37 -0.68 -16.28
N SER A 284 -22.09 -1.94 -15.96
CA SER A 284 -23.12 -2.96 -15.74
C SER A 284 -23.66 -2.91 -14.31
N GLY A 285 -24.99 -2.92 -14.19
CA GLY A 285 -25.70 -2.98 -12.92
C GLY A 285 -25.48 -4.30 -12.13
N PRO A 286 -25.95 -4.37 -10.87
CA PRO A 286 -25.64 -5.47 -9.94
C PRO A 286 -26.17 -6.86 -10.36
N ASP A 287 -27.25 -6.91 -11.14
CA ASP A 287 -27.94 -8.18 -11.47
C ASP A 287 -27.34 -8.94 -12.66
N LYS A 288 -26.38 -8.33 -13.37
CA LYS A 288 -25.73 -8.96 -14.55
C LYS A 288 -24.48 -9.74 -14.13
N HIS A 289 -24.08 -10.72 -14.92
CA HIS A 289 -22.73 -11.29 -14.80
C HIS A 289 -21.75 -10.45 -15.64
N VAL A 290 -20.58 -10.12 -15.08
CA VAL A 290 -19.57 -9.26 -15.72
C VAL A 290 -18.18 -9.90 -15.71
N ALA A 291 -17.34 -9.53 -16.68
CA ALA A 291 -15.96 -10.00 -16.72
C ALA A 291 -15.13 -9.41 -15.57
N VAL A 292 -15.35 -8.13 -15.24
CA VAL A 292 -14.58 -7.41 -14.22
C VAL A 292 -15.49 -6.60 -13.31
N THR A 293 -15.30 -6.74 -12.01
CA THR A 293 -15.83 -5.79 -11.03
C THR A 293 -14.68 -5.00 -10.41
N VAL A 294 -14.70 -3.68 -10.60
CA VAL A 294 -13.71 -2.74 -10.05
C VAL A 294 -14.14 -2.33 -8.65
N LEU A 295 -13.25 -2.54 -7.68
CA LEU A 295 -13.44 -2.18 -6.28
C LEU A 295 -12.53 -0.98 -5.97
N VAL A 296 -13.14 0.16 -5.66
CA VAL A 296 -12.43 1.41 -5.36
C VAL A 296 -12.72 1.82 -3.93
N VAL A 297 -11.66 2.10 -3.16
CA VAL A 297 -11.77 2.65 -1.80
C VAL A 297 -11.28 4.09 -1.82
N THR A 298 -12.12 5.04 -1.37
CA THR A 298 -11.81 6.48 -1.37
C THR A 298 -11.64 7.03 0.04
N TYR A 299 -10.77 8.05 0.20
CA TYR A 299 -10.61 8.84 1.41
C TYR A 299 -10.21 10.28 1.04
N ASN A 300 -11.20 11.18 0.96
CA ASN A 300 -11.12 12.56 0.48
C ASN A 300 -10.59 12.66 -0.96
N ASN A 301 -11.18 11.89 -1.89
CA ASN A 301 -10.76 11.80 -3.30
C ASN A 301 -11.77 12.44 -4.28
N ASP A 302 -12.50 13.47 -3.85
CA ASP A 302 -13.48 14.19 -4.69
C ASP A 302 -12.87 14.74 -5.99
N ARG A 303 -11.57 15.04 -6.00
CA ARG A 303 -10.84 15.55 -7.16
C ARG A 303 -10.37 14.48 -8.14
N ASP A 304 -10.09 13.28 -7.65
CA ASP A 304 -9.46 12.21 -8.44
C ASP A 304 -10.49 11.26 -9.06
N ILE A 305 -11.58 11.00 -8.33
CA ILE A 305 -12.54 9.94 -8.66
C ILE A 305 -13.18 10.12 -10.04
N THR A 306 -13.45 11.35 -10.46
CA THR A 306 -14.05 11.66 -11.77
C THR A 306 -13.11 11.30 -12.92
N ARG A 307 -11.79 11.54 -12.75
CA ARG A 307 -10.78 11.15 -13.74
C ARG A 307 -10.74 9.63 -13.85
N LEU A 308 -10.70 8.91 -12.73
CA LEU A 308 -10.74 7.44 -12.75
C LEU A 308 -11.99 6.93 -13.49
N VAL A 309 -13.18 7.41 -13.12
CA VAL A 309 -14.45 7.00 -13.75
C VAL A 309 -14.43 7.20 -15.27
N SER A 310 -13.94 8.37 -15.74
CA SER A 310 -13.85 8.67 -17.17
C SER A 310 -12.97 7.67 -17.93
N THR A 311 -11.83 7.26 -17.36
CA THR A 311 -10.91 6.32 -17.98
C THR A 311 -11.41 4.88 -17.93
N LEU A 312 -12.08 4.47 -16.84
CA LEU A 312 -12.76 3.17 -16.75
C LEU A 312 -13.89 3.01 -17.77
N ARG A 313 -14.61 4.09 -18.12
CA ARG A 313 -15.63 4.03 -19.18
C ARG A 313 -15.03 3.65 -20.53
N ALA A 314 -13.79 4.06 -20.84
CA ALA A 314 -13.13 3.69 -22.09
C ALA A 314 -12.82 2.18 -22.17
N GLU A 315 -12.68 1.50 -21.04
CA GLU A 315 -12.43 0.05 -20.98
C GLU A 315 -13.69 -0.80 -21.24
N THR A 316 -14.88 -0.20 -21.15
CA THR A 316 -16.15 -0.92 -21.40
C THR A 316 -16.36 -1.30 -22.88
N TYR A 317 -15.51 -0.80 -23.78
CA TYR A 317 -15.52 -1.14 -25.21
C TYR A 317 -15.01 -2.56 -25.48
N ASP A 318 -14.18 -3.10 -24.60
CA ASP A 318 -13.51 -4.38 -24.79
C ASP A 318 -14.03 -5.47 -23.84
N GLN A 319 -14.67 -5.09 -22.73
CA GLN A 319 -15.20 -6.01 -21.72
C GLN A 319 -16.37 -5.42 -20.92
N THR A 320 -17.16 -6.27 -20.26
CA THR A 320 -18.17 -5.82 -19.30
C THR A 320 -17.54 -5.47 -17.96
N ILE A 321 -17.86 -4.27 -17.45
CA ILE A 321 -17.31 -3.74 -16.20
C ILE A 321 -18.44 -3.32 -15.27
N ARG A 322 -18.32 -3.70 -14.00
CA ARG A 322 -19.06 -3.13 -12.87
C ARG A 322 -18.11 -2.29 -12.03
N VAL A 323 -18.60 -1.18 -11.48
CA VAL A 323 -17.80 -0.34 -10.56
C VAL A 323 -18.51 -0.23 -9.22
N VAL A 324 -17.77 -0.54 -8.15
CA VAL A 324 -18.19 -0.37 -6.76
C VAL A 324 -17.22 0.59 -6.10
N VAL A 325 -17.73 1.71 -5.59
CA VAL A 325 -16.96 2.70 -4.84
C VAL A 325 -17.41 2.71 -3.38
N VAL A 326 -16.45 2.59 -2.48
CA VAL A 326 -16.68 2.61 -1.04
C VAL A 326 -15.90 3.76 -0.43
N ASP A 327 -16.62 4.68 0.21
CA ASP A 327 -16.04 5.92 0.71
C ASP A 327 -15.82 5.89 2.22
N ASN A 328 -14.54 5.92 2.61
CA ASN A 328 -14.05 5.99 3.99
C ASN A 328 -13.92 7.44 4.51
N SER A 329 -14.30 8.41 3.70
CA SER A 329 -14.16 9.83 3.99
C SER A 329 -15.08 10.26 5.13
N PRO A 330 -14.65 11.21 5.99
CA PRO A 330 -15.56 11.88 6.92
C PRO A 330 -16.52 12.84 6.22
N SER A 331 -16.19 13.33 5.01
CA SER A 331 -17.02 14.22 4.21
C SER A 331 -17.67 13.46 3.04
N ASN A 332 -18.83 13.93 2.58
CA ASN A 332 -19.54 13.33 1.45
C ASN A 332 -19.00 13.77 0.07
N GLY A 333 -17.88 14.49 0.00
CA GLY A 333 -17.39 15.10 -1.24
C GLY A 333 -17.20 14.11 -2.39
N THR A 334 -16.61 12.94 -2.10
CA THR A 334 -16.42 11.88 -3.10
C THR A 334 -17.76 11.32 -3.60
N LEU A 335 -18.71 11.07 -2.68
CA LEU A 335 -20.03 10.52 -3.03
C LEU A 335 -20.86 11.52 -3.85
N MET A 336 -20.80 12.81 -3.51
CA MET A 336 -21.44 13.87 -4.28
C MET A 336 -20.90 13.94 -5.71
N ALA A 337 -19.58 13.80 -5.90
CA ALA A 337 -18.97 13.75 -7.23
C ALA A 337 -19.46 12.55 -8.06
N LEU A 338 -19.90 11.47 -7.40
CA LEU A 338 -20.43 10.26 -8.05
C LEU A 338 -21.94 10.30 -8.31
N GLU A 339 -22.69 11.25 -7.77
CA GLU A 339 -24.16 11.31 -7.93
C GLU A 339 -24.62 11.38 -9.39
N ALA A 340 -23.80 11.95 -10.27
CA ALA A 340 -24.03 12.04 -11.71
C ALA A 340 -23.89 10.69 -12.44
N HIS A 341 -23.31 9.67 -11.78
CA HIS A 341 -23.01 8.37 -12.37
C HIS A 341 -23.92 7.27 -11.79
N LYS A 342 -25.18 7.22 -12.28
CA LYS A 342 -26.22 6.30 -11.79
C LYS A 342 -25.93 4.81 -12.02
N ASP A 343 -24.96 4.51 -12.88
CA ASP A 343 -24.51 3.15 -13.19
C ASP A 343 -23.34 2.67 -12.30
N ILE A 344 -22.92 3.48 -11.31
CA ILE A 344 -21.92 3.12 -10.31
C ILE A 344 -22.61 2.82 -8.97
N THR A 345 -22.21 1.72 -8.32
CA THR A 345 -22.61 1.44 -6.94
C THR A 345 -21.68 2.18 -5.99
N SER A 346 -22.11 3.32 -5.44
CA SER A 346 -21.34 4.07 -4.43
C SER A 346 -22.01 4.00 -3.05
N LEU A 347 -21.21 3.85 -1.99
CA LEU A 347 -21.71 3.90 -0.61
C LEU A 347 -20.66 4.46 0.36
N SER A 348 -21.15 5.12 1.42
CA SER A 348 -20.32 5.45 2.59
C SER A 348 -20.13 4.22 3.48
N THR A 349 -18.95 4.07 4.07
CA THR A 349 -18.71 3.08 5.13
C THR A 349 -19.10 3.57 6.52
N GLY A 350 -19.47 4.85 6.66
CA GLY A 350 -19.76 5.48 7.94
C GLY A 350 -18.52 5.79 8.80
N GLY A 351 -17.31 5.52 8.30
CA GLY A 351 -16.06 5.78 9.02
C GLY A 351 -14.84 5.22 8.30
N ASN A 352 -13.64 5.60 8.74
CA ASN A 352 -12.44 5.09 8.10
C ASN A 352 -12.15 3.65 8.55
N LEU A 353 -12.53 2.69 7.71
CA LEU A 353 -12.27 1.25 7.91
C LEU A 353 -10.85 0.84 7.50
N GLY A 354 -10.00 1.78 7.08
CA GLY A 354 -8.75 1.46 6.41
C GLY A 354 -8.97 0.87 5.02
N TYR A 355 -7.88 0.58 4.32
CA TYR A 355 -7.91 0.10 2.95
C TYR A 355 -8.48 -1.32 2.86
N ALA A 356 -7.99 -2.24 3.69
CA ALA A 356 -8.47 -3.63 3.74
C ALA A 356 -9.98 -3.72 4.08
N GLY A 357 -10.44 -2.95 5.07
CA GLY A 357 -11.86 -2.90 5.44
C GLY A 357 -12.74 -2.33 4.33
N GLY A 358 -12.27 -1.26 3.66
CA GLY A 358 -12.96 -0.70 2.49
C GLY A 358 -13.08 -1.71 1.34
N ILE A 359 -12.01 -2.45 1.03
CA ILE A 359 -12.03 -3.51 0.00
C ILE A 359 -13.02 -4.61 0.37
N ASN A 360 -13.03 -5.04 1.63
CA ASN A 360 -13.95 -6.08 2.09
C ASN A 360 -15.41 -5.64 1.94
N VAL A 361 -15.75 -4.40 2.32
CA VAL A 361 -17.09 -3.84 2.11
C VAL A 361 -17.44 -3.78 0.62
N ALA A 362 -16.52 -3.31 -0.23
CA ALA A 362 -16.74 -3.22 -1.67
C ALA A 362 -16.98 -4.61 -2.28
N ALA A 363 -16.23 -5.62 -1.84
CA ALA A 363 -16.36 -7.00 -2.29
C ALA A 363 -17.75 -7.59 -1.99
N THR A 364 -18.42 -7.18 -0.89
CA THR A 364 -19.81 -7.61 -0.61
C THR A 364 -20.82 -7.14 -1.66
N LYS A 365 -20.49 -6.08 -2.40
CA LYS A 365 -21.31 -5.51 -3.48
C LYS A 365 -20.80 -5.90 -4.87
N ALA A 366 -19.83 -6.80 -4.95
CA ALA A 366 -19.21 -7.14 -6.22
C ALA A 366 -20.14 -7.85 -7.20
N GLY A 367 -21.19 -8.54 -6.70
CA GLY A 367 -22.11 -9.33 -7.52
C GLY A 367 -21.44 -10.51 -8.23
N SER A 368 -22.10 -11.07 -9.24
CA SER A 368 -21.53 -12.15 -10.06
C SER A 368 -20.48 -11.59 -11.03
N THR A 369 -19.26 -12.11 -10.98
CA THR A 369 -18.11 -11.61 -11.76
C THR A 369 -17.04 -12.70 -11.94
N ASP A 370 -16.28 -12.65 -13.05
CA ASP A 370 -15.13 -13.54 -13.26
C ASP A 370 -13.89 -13.07 -12.49
N THR A 371 -13.71 -11.75 -12.39
CA THR A 371 -12.54 -11.13 -11.75
C THR A 371 -12.91 -9.90 -10.91
N LEU A 372 -12.05 -9.59 -9.94
CA LEU A 372 -12.09 -8.41 -9.09
C LEU A 372 -10.85 -7.56 -9.38
N LEU A 373 -11.04 -6.30 -9.75
CA LEU A 373 -9.94 -5.33 -9.90
C LEU A 373 -9.95 -4.39 -8.69
N ILE A 374 -9.02 -4.58 -7.77
CA ILE A 374 -8.77 -3.62 -6.68
C ILE A 374 -8.02 -2.45 -7.30
N LEU A 375 -8.55 -1.24 -7.15
CA LEU A 375 -8.02 -0.05 -7.84
C LEU A 375 -8.06 1.19 -6.94
N ASN A 376 -6.92 1.85 -6.81
CA ASN A 376 -6.83 3.14 -6.14
C ASN A 376 -7.58 4.24 -6.91
N PRO A 377 -8.15 5.23 -6.21
CA PRO A 377 -8.96 6.29 -6.81
C PRO A 377 -8.16 7.35 -7.58
N ASP A 378 -6.84 7.43 -7.37
CA ASP A 378 -5.92 8.40 -7.98
C ASP A 378 -5.23 7.88 -9.25
N LEU A 379 -5.67 6.73 -9.76
CA LEU A 379 -5.20 6.13 -11.00
C LEU A 379 -6.05 6.56 -12.20
N ALA A 380 -5.39 6.69 -13.35
CA ALA A 380 -5.99 6.78 -14.66
C ALA A 380 -5.65 5.51 -15.45
N VAL A 381 -6.66 4.80 -15.95
CA VAL A 381 -6.48 3.54 -16.69
C VAL A 381 -6.25 3.84 -18.16
N GLU A 382 -5.12 3.40 -18.74
CA GLU A 382 -4.93 3.54 -20.18
C GLU A 382 -5.81 2.56 -20.95
N ARG A 383 -6.25 2.98 -22.15
CA ARG A 383 -7.14 2.18 -22.99
C ARG A 383 -6.50 0.82 -23.32
N GLY A 384 -7.26 -0.25 -23.13
CA GLY A 384 -6.85 -1.64 -23.31
C GLY A 384 -6.11 -2.25 -22.12
N ALA A 385 -5.85 -1.51 -21.04
CA ALA A 385 -5.05 -2.01 -19.92
C ALA A 385 -5.73 -3.20 -19.22
N ILE A 386 -7.03 -3.12 -18.91
CA ILE A 386 -7.76 -4.19 -18.23
C ILE A 386 -7.88 -5.42 -19.14
N LYS A 387 -8.15 -5.21 -20.44
CA LYS A 387 -8.16 -6.27 -21.46
C LYS A 387 -6.83 -7.03 -21.48
N THR A 388 -5.72 -6.30 -21.46
CA THR A 388 -4.36 -6.86 -21.48
C THR A 388 -4.08 -7.66 -20.20
N MET A 389 -4.51 -7.15 -19.03
CA MET A 389 -4.41 -7.88 -17.77
C MET A 389 -5.24 -9.18 -17.78
N LEU A 390 -6.47 -9.15 -18.32
CA LEU A 390 -7.31 -10.35 -18.48
C LEU A 390 -6.62 -11.37 -19.38
N ALA A 391 -6.12 -10.95 -20.55
CA ALA A 391 -5.39 -11.84 -21.46
C ALA A 391 -4.21 -12.52 -20.77
N ARG A 392 -3.41 -11.77 -19.99
CA ARG A 392 -2.31 -12.32 -19.19
C ARG A 392 -2.81 -13.33 -18.16
N LEU A 393 -3.89 -13.02 -17.45
CA LEU A 393 -4.45 -13.86 -16.39
C LEU A 393 -4.80 -15.26 -16.93
N TYR A 394 -5.48 -15.32 -18.08
CA TYR A 394 -5.85 -16.58 -18.73
C TYR A 394 -4.65 -17.29 -19.38
N GLU A 395 -3.78 -16.58 -20.10
CA GLU A 395 -2.60 -17.17 -20.75
C GLU A 395 -1.69 -17.87 -19.74
N SER A 396 -1.45 -17.21 -18.61
CA SER A 396 -0.53 -17.68 -17.58
C SER A 396 -1.18 -18.58 -16.53
N LYS A 397 -2.51 -18.76 -16.58
CA LYS A 397 -3.32 -19.39 -15.53
C LYS A 397 -3.01 -18.80 -14.14
N ALA A 398 -2.74 -17.50 -14.09
CA ALA A 398 -2.41 -16.80 -12.86
C ALA A 398 -3.65 -16.65 -11.97
N CYS A 399 -3.42 -16.49 -10.66
CA CYS A 399 -4.49 -16.12 -9.74
C CYS A 399 -4.70 -14.59 -9.68
N ALA A 400 -3.64 -13.83 -9.97
CA ALA A 400 -3.71 -12.38 -10.05
C ALA A 400 -2.73 -11.80 -11.09
N VAL A 401 -3.08 -10.63 -11.63
CA VAL A 401 -2.24 -9.83 -12.52
C VAL A 401 -2.12 -8.40 -12.00
N VAL A 402 -0.94 -7.81 -12.14
CA VAL A 402 -0.65 -6.43 -11.75
C VAL A 402 -0.10 -5.64 -12.96
N PRO A 403 -0.51 -4.37 -13.16
CA PRO A 403 -0.12 -3.58 -14.31
C PRO A 403 1.21 -2.84 -14.08
N ARG A 404 1.73 -2.22 -15.14
CA ARG A 404 2.76 -1.19 -15.05
C ARG A 404 2.15 0.12 -14.59
N LEU A 405 2.67 0.65 -13.50
CA LEU A 405 2.33 1.98 -13.02
C LEU A 405 3.33 3.00 -13.57
N GLN A 406 2.81 4.14 -14.00
CA GLN A 406 3.60 5.30 -14.42
C GLN A 406 3.22 6.54 -13.62
N ASP A 407 4.19 7.39 -13.34
CA ASP A 407 3.91 8.73 -12.82
C ASP A 407 3.41 9.65 -13.95
N ASP A 408 2.87 10.82 -13.60
CA ASP A 408 2.36 11.80 -14.57
C ASP A 408 3.43 12.24 -15.62
N ASP A 409 4.71 12.15 -15.29
CA ASP A 409 5.83 12.43 -16.20
C ASP A 409 6.19 11.26 -17.14
N GLY A 410 5.44 10.16 -17.06
CA GLY A 410 5.66 8.94 -17.85
C GLY A 410 6.78 8.03 -17.33
N SER A 411 7.46 8.41 -16.25
CA SER A 411 8.46 7.55 -15.61
C SER A 411 7.79 6.34 -14.92
N THR A 412 8.53 5.24 -14.82
CA THR A 412 8.00 4.02 -14.19
C THR A 412 7.91 4.20 -12.68
N TYR A 413 6.71 4.07 -12.13
CA TYR A 413 6.52 3.94 -10.69
C TYR A 413 6.92 2.52 -10.28
N HIS A 414 7.91 2.40 -9.40
CA HIS A 414 8.40 1.09 -8.96
C HIS A 414 7.39 0.41 -8.03
N SER A 415 6.40 -0.29 -8.58
CA SER A 415 5.34 -1.01 -7.86
C SER A 415 5.70 -2.44 -7.48
N LEU A 416 6.64 -3.08 -8.19
CA LEU A 416 6.98 -4.48 -8.00
C LEU A 416 7.81 -4.70 -6.74
N ARG A 417 7.51 -5.79 -6.03
CA ARG A 417 8.11 -6.10 -4.73
C ARG A 417 8.46 -7.59 -4.62
N ARG A 418 9.40 -7.86 -3.73
CA ARG A 418 9.87 -9.21 -3.39
C ARG A 418 9.39 -9.59 -2.00
N GLU A 419 9.28 -10.88 -1.74
CA GLU A 419 8.91 -11.42 -0.43
C GLU A 419 9.79 -10.82 0.68
N PRO A 420 9.25 -10.36 1.82
CA PRO A 420 10.08 -9.88 2.92
C PRO A 420 11.03 -10.98 3.46
N THR A 421 12.33 -10.66 3.57
CA THR A 421 13.34 -11.53 4.19
C THR A 421 14.19 -10.73 5.16
N LEU A 422 14.90 -11.40 6.09
CA LEU A 422 15.84 -10.70 7.00
C LEU A 422 16.88 -9.88 6.24
N GLY A 423 17.41 -10.40 5.14
CA GLY A 423 18.36 -9.68 4.28
C GLY A 423 17.76 -8.41 3.68
N ARG A 424 16.52 -8.49 3.18
CA ARG A 424 15.80 -7.34 2.59
C ARG A 424 15.44 -6.30 3.66
N HIS A 425 14.95 -6.74 4.82
CA HIS A 425 14.71 -5.83 5.94
C HIS A 425 15.99 -5.11 6.38
N LEU A 426 17.12 -5.81 6.42
CA LEU A 426 18.43 -5.23 6.77
C LEU A 426 18.88 -4.23 5.70
N GLY A 427 18.80 -4.59 4.43
CA GLY A 427 19.20 -3.69 3.35
C GLY A 427 18.31 -2.44 3.24
N ASP A 428 17.00 -2.57 3.44
CA ASP A 428 16.08 -1.42 3.51
C ASP A 428 16.33 -0.54 4.74
N ALA A 429 16.67 -1.15 5.88
CA ALA A 429 17.05 -0.44 7.09
C ALA A 429 18.37 0.33 6.90
N ALA A 430 19.37 -0.28 6.30
CA ALA A 430 20.71 0.30 6.13
C ALA A 430 20.78 1.35 5.01
N PHE A 431 20.16 1.09 3.85
CA PHE A 431 20.36 1.91 2.65
C PHE A 431 19.11 2.70 2.23
N GLY A 432 17.92 2.33 2.71
CA GLY A 432 16.66 2.98 2.30
C GLY A 432 16.48 2.93 0.78
N SER A 433 16.02 4.01 0.16
CA SER A 433 15.90 4.15 -1.30
C SER A 433 17.15 4.70 -1.99
N HIS A 434 18.24 4.99 -1.26
CA HIS A 434 19.42 5.70 -1.81
C HIS A 434 20.28 4.84 -2.75
N VAL A 435 20.25 3.51 -2.60
CA VAL A 435 21.06 2.58 -3.40
C VAL A 435 20.13 1.53 -4.07
N PRO A 436 19.38 1.94 -5.12
CA PRO A 436 18.44 1.04 -5.80
C PRO A 436 19.12 -0.13 -6.52
N SER A 437 20.39 0.02 -6.89
CA SER A 437 21.20 -0.99 -7.60
C SER A 437 21.77 -2.11 -6.71
N ARG A 438 21.37 -2.17 -5.43
CA ARG A 438 21.82 -3.20 -4.50
C ARG A 438 21.32 -4.61 -4.88
N PRO A 439 22.01 -5.68 -4.44
CA PRO A 439 21.56 -7.04 -4.71
C PRO A 439 20.11 -7.31 -4.26
N SER A 440 19.38 -8.13 -5.01
CA SER A 440 17.94 -8.42 -4.79
C SER A 440 17.62 -9.08 -3.44
N TRP A 441 18.61 -9.69 -2.79
CA TRP A 441 18.49 -10.26 -1.44
C TRP A 441 18.59 -9.20 -0.32
N LEU A 442 18.90 -7.95 -0.66
CA LEU A 442 18.94 -6.78 0.23
C LEU A 442 17.86 -5.73 -0.09
N SER A 443 17.00 -5.96 -1.08
CA SER A 443 15.95 -5.02 -1.48
C SER A 443 14.60 -5.71 -1.61
N GLU A 444 13.60 -5.19 -0.88
CA GLU A 444 12.19 -5.54 -1.11
C GLU A 444 11.68 -4.97 -2.44
N THR A 445 12.00 -3.72 -2.75
CA THR A 445 11.64 -3.08 -4.03
C THR A 445 12.43 -3.65 -5.20
N ASP A 446 11.72 -4.00 -6.28
CA ASP A 446 12.34 -4.19 -7.59
C ASP A 446 12.43 -2.87 -8.36
N ALA A 447 13.65 -2.38 -8.54
CA ALA A 447 13.98 -1.16 -9.26
C ALA A 447 14.78 -1.46 -10.55
N ASP A 448 14.91 -2.73 -10.94
CA ASP A 448 15.57 -3.05 -12.21
C ASP A 448 14.64 -2.72 -13.37
N ALA A 449 15.10 -1.86 -14.28
CA ALA A 449 14.33 -1.43 -15.44
C ALA A 449 13.92 -2.61 -16.34
N GLU A 450 14.71 -3.68 -16.41
CA GLU A 450 14.41 -4.87 -17.22
C GLU A 450 13.17 -5.61 -16.69
N SER A 451 12.95 -5.61 -15.36
CA SER A 451 11.75 -6.22 -14.76
C SER A 451 10.47 -5.54 -15.28
N TYR A 452 10.49 -4.25 -15.59
CA TYR A 452 9.32 -3.51 -16.10
C TYR A 452 9.15 -3.58 -17.62
N GLN A 453 10.00 -4.32 -18.33
CA GLN A 453 9.95 -4.49 -19.79
C GLN A 453 9.29 -5.82 -20.20
N HIS A 454 9.29 -6.81 -19.31
CA HIS A 454 8.85 -8.16 -19.64
C HIS A 454 7.77 -8.67 -18.67
N PRO A 455 6.75 -9.40 -19.17
CA PRO A 455 5.81 -10.09 -18.32
C PRO A 455 6.52 -11.22 -17.57
N HIS A 456 6.29 -11.31 -16.26
CA HIS A 456 6.91 -12.32 -15.41
C HIS A 456 6.15 -12.50 -14.09
N ARG A 457 6.46 -13.59 -13.37
CA ARG A 457 5.92 -13.81 -12.03
C ARG A 457 6.55 -12.85 -11.02
N VAL A 458 5.73 -12.35 -10.11
CA VAL A 458 6.16 -11.47 -9.01
C VAL A 458 5.68 -12.02 -7.68
N ASP A 459 6.36 -11.66 -6.58
CA ASP A 459 5.94 -12.08 -5.24
C ASP A 459 4.70 -11.30 -4.78
N TRP A 460 4.70 -9.99 -5.04
CA TRP A 460 3.59 -9.06 -4.82
C TRP A 460 3.90 -7.70 -5.47
N ALA A 461 2.90 -6.82 -5.56
CA ALA A 461 3.07 -5.42 -5.96
C ALA A 461 2.27 -4.52 -5.01
N THR A 462 2.55 -3.21 -5.04
CA THR A 462 1.78 -2.21 -4.27
C THR A 462 0.29 -2.34 -4.54
N GLY A 463 -0.54 -2.19 -3.50
CA GLY A 463 -2.00 -2.38 -3.55
C GLY A 463 -2.80 -1.40 -4.44
N ALA A 464 -2.13 -0.63 -5.30
CA ALA A 464 -2.74 0.39 -6.15
C ALA A 464 -3.59 -0.20 -7.28
N ALA A 465 -3.18 -1.33 -7.87
CA ALA A 465 -3.93 -2.01 -8.92
C ALA A 465 -3.62 -3.51 -8.93
N ILE A 466 -4.61 -4.34 -8.60
CA ILE A 466 -4.47 -5.81 -8.59
C ILE A 466 -5.75 -6.44 -9.16
N LEU A 467 -5.63 -7.14 -10.28
CA LEU A 467 -6.71 -7.95 -10.87
C LEU A 467 -6.61 -9.36 -10.31
N VAL A 468 -7.64 -9.84 -9.62
CA VAL A 468 -7.69 -11.16 -8.96
C VAL A 468 -8.85 -11.95 -9.53
N ARG A 469 -8.69 -13.26 -9.74
CA ARG A 469 -9.82 -14.13 -10.10
C ARG A 469 -10.83 -14.20 -8.96
N ALA A 470 -12.12 -14.16 -9.28
CA ALA A 470 -13.19 -14.18 -8.28
C ALA A 470 -13.18 -15.49 -7.46
N ASP A 471 -12.97 -16.63 -8.10
CA ASP A 471 -12.89 -17.94 -7.44
C ASP A 471 -11.70 -18.05 -6.46
N THR A 472 -10.57 -17.46 -6.85
CA THR A 472 -9.36 -17.42 -6.06
C THR A 472 -9.51 -16.44 -4.91
N ALA A 473 -10.13 -15.28 -5.14
CA ALA A 473 -10.46 -14.33 -4.08
C ALA A 473 -11.38 -14.96 -3.02
N ALA A 474 -12.38 -15.74 -3.44
CA ALA A 474 -13.26 -16.48 -2.55
C ALA A 474 -12.49 -17.55 -1.74
N SER A 475 -11.54 -18.25 -2.38
CA SER A 475 -10.70 -19.27 -1.74
C SER A 475 -9.69 -18.70 -0.74
N VAL A 476 -9.12 -17.53 -1.03
CA VAL A 476 -8.20 -16.81 -0.12
C VAL A 476 -8.93 -16.23 1.09
N GLY A 477 -10.19 -15.83 0.91
CA GLY A 477 -10.98 -15.12 1.91
C GLY A 477 -10.68 -13.62 1.97
N PRO A 478 -11.23 -12.92 2.99
CA PRO A 478 -11.16 -11.46 3.08
C PRO A 478 -9.73 -10.92 3.24
N TRP A 479 -9.56 -9.63 2.98
CA TRP A 479 -8.35 -8.89 3.34
C TRP A 479 -8.27 -8.75 4.86
N ASP A 480 -7.06 -8.86 5.44
CA ASP A 480 -6.90 -8.83 6.90
C ASP A 480 -6.96 -7.38 7.42
N GLU A 481 -8.08 -7.05 8.04
CA GLU A 481 -8.38 -5.71 8.58
C GLU A 481 -7.47 -5.30 9.74
N LYS A 482 -6.62 -6.21 10.27
CA LYS A 482 -5.54 -5.80 11.18
C LYS A 482 -4.53 -4.88 10.51
N TYR A 483 -4.44 -4.91 9.18
CA TYR A 483 -3.71 -3.96 8.37
C TYR A 483 -4.65 -2.82 7.95
N PHE A 484 -4.71 -1.77 8.76
CA PHE A 484 -5.48 -0.56 8.43
C PHE A 484 -5.03 0.06 7.11
N LEU A 485 -3.71 0.17 6.91
CA LEU A 485 -3.06 0.63 5.69
C LEU A 485 -1.61 0.15 5.68
N TYR A 486 -1.09 -0.21 4.50
CA TYR A 486 0.18 -0.88 4.26
C TYR A 486 0.31 -2.32 4.79
N SER A 487 0.85 -3.19 3.95
CA SER A 487 1.10 -4.63 4.17
C SER A 487 -0.13 -5.54 4.06
N GLU A 488 -1.33 -4.98 3.88
CA GLU A 488 -2.52 -5.73 3.49
C GLU A 488 -2.32 -6.47 2.16
N GLU A 489 -1.70 -5.83 1.18
CA GLU A 489 -1.40 -6.41 -0.12
C GLU A 489 -0.27 -7.44 -0.04
N THR A 490 0.71 -7.20 0.83
CA THR A 490 1.80 -8.15 1.09
C THR A 490 1.24 -9.44 1.68
N ASP A 491 0.34 -9.33 2.67
CA ASP A 491 -0.37 -10.46 3.25
C ASP A 491 -1.26 -11.19 2.23
N TYR A 492 -2.08 -10.45 1.49
CA TYR A 492 -3.02 -11.02 0.54
C TYR A 492 -2.29 -11.79 -0.58
N CYS A 493 -1.24 -11.19 -1.16
CA CYS A 493 -0.40 -11.82 -2.18
C CYS A 493 0.39 -13.02 -1.66
N ARG A 494 0.78 -13.02 -0.38
CA ARG A 494 1.37 -14.19 0.28
C ARG A 494 0.38 -15.34 0.38
N ARG A 495 -0.86 -15.08 0.79
CA ARG A 495 -1.93 -16.09 0.86
C ARG A 495 -2.31 -16.65 -0.50
N LEU A 496 -2.38 -15.80 -1.53
CA LEU A 496 -2.55 -16.23 -2.93
C LEU A 496 -1.51 -17.28 -3.34
N ARG A 497 -0.22 -17.02 -3.03
CA ARG A 497 0.86 -17.97 -3.31
C ARG A 497 0.85 -19.20 -2.41
N GLN A 498 0.39 -19.10 -1.16
CA GLN A 498 0.25 -20.25 -0.26
C GLN A 498 -0.81 -21.26 -0.73
N LEU A 499 -1.82 -20.81 -1.50
CA LEU A 499 -2.76 -21.68 -2.22
C LEU A 499 -2.16 -22.29 -3.50
N GLY A 500 -0.86 -22.08 -3.78
CA GLY A 500 -0.22 -22.53 -5.01
C GLY A 500 -0.48 -21.63 -6.23
N GLY A 501 -1.15 -20.49 -6.04
CA GLY A 501 -1.39 -19.51 -7.09
C GLY A 501 -0.12 -18.73 -7.49
N SER A 502 -0.13 -18.16 -8.70
CA SER A 502 0.93 -17.26 -9.18
C SER A 502 0.40 -15.87 -9.49
N ILE A 503 1.23 -14.86 -9.22
CA ILE A 503 0.91 -13.46 -9.50
C ILE A 503 1.82 -13.01 -10.65
N TRP A 504 1.23 -12.41 -11.68
CA TRP A 504 1.96 -11.98 -12.86
C TRP A 504 1.95 -10.46 -13.03
N PHE A 505 3.07 -9.92 -13.45
CA PHE A 505 3.17 -8.55 -13.94
C PHE A 505 2.94 -8.51 -15.45
N GLU A 506 2.19 -7.52 -15.92
CA GLU A 506 1.95 -7.26 -17.35
C GLU A 506 2.39 -5.83 -17.74
N PRO A 507 3.55 -5.66 -18.42
CA PRO A 507 4.10 -4.34 -18.73
C PRO A 507 3.29 -3.52 -19.75
N GLN A 508 2.46 -4.17 -20.58
CA GLN A 508 1.61 -3.47 -21.58
C GLN A 508 0.31 -2.93 -20.96
N ALA A 509 -0.11 -3.42 -19.80
CA ALA A 509 -1.21 -2.84 -19.06
C ALA A 509 -0.69 -1.61 -18.29
N ILE A 510 -0.97 -0.41 -18.79
CA ILE A 510 -0.45 0.84 -18.19
C ILE A 510 -1.56 1.54 -17.41
N MET A 511 -1.23 1.98 -16.20
CA MET A 511 -2.06 2.88 -15.41
C MET A 511 -1.20 4.04 -14.88
N ARG A 512 -1.71 5.27 -14.99
CA ARG A 512 -1.00 6.48 -14.57
C ARG A 512 -1.45 6.93 -13.20
N HIS A 513 -0.49 7.19 -12.33
CA HIS A 513 -0.71 7.66 -10.97
C HIS A 513 -0.61 9.18 -10.96
N SER A 514 -1.70 9.87 -10.64
CA SER A 514 -1.62 11.29 -10.29
C SER A 514 -0.85 11.40 -8.98
N ARG A 515 0.17 12.27 -8.85
CA ARG A 515 0.95 12.36 -7.60
C ARG A 515 0.07 12.82 -6.41
N GLY A 516 -0.61 11.88 -5.77
CA GLY A 516 -1.50 12.05 -4.63
C GLY A 516 -1.24 10.97 -3.59
N GLY A 517 0.02 10.80 -3.15
CA GLY A 517 0.36 9.78 -2.16
C GLY A 517 -0.52 9.93 -0.91
N SER A 518 -1.03 8.80 -0.39
CA SER A 518 -1.65 8.71 0.93
C SER A 518 -0.83 9.55 1.91
N GLY A 519 -1.35 10.68 2.39
CA GLY A 519 -0.56 11.78 2.97
C GLY A 519 0.55 11.30 3.91
N SER A 520 1.75 11.87 3.81
CA SER A 520 2.84 11.43 4.69
C SER A 520 2.66 12.00 6.10
N SER A 521 2.56 11.11 7.10
CA SER A 521 2.50 11.52 8.51
C SER A 521 3.38 10.61 9.36
N ALA A 522 3.86 11.12 10.50
CA ALA A 522 4.64 10.31 11.43
C ALA A 522 3.88 9.09 11.97
N LYS A 523 2.53 9.18 12.06
CA LYS A 523 1.66 8.05 12.42
C LYS A 523 1.65 6.98 11.32
N LEU A 524 1.56 7.38 10.05
CA LEU A 524 1.56 6.45 8.92
C LEU A 524 2.94 5.82 8.69
N THR A 525 4.03 6.57 8.91
CA THR A 525 5.38 5.98 8.93
C THR A 525 5.51 4.92 10.03
N ALA A 526 5.04 5.20 11.26
CA ALA A 526 5.07 4.23 12.34
C ALA A 526 4.18 3.00 12.06
N LEU A 527 3.00 3.21 11.46
CA LEU A 527 2.09 2.14 11.04
C LEU A 527 2.73 1.21 10.01
N LEU A 528 3.35 1.77 8.96
CA LEU A 528 4.08 0.99 7.96
C LEU A 528 5.13 0.07 8.61
N GLU A 529 5.92 0.64 9.53
CA GLU A 529 6.98 -0.10 10.21
C GLU A 529 6.44 -1.20 11.14
N VAL A 530 5.38 -0.90 11.89
CA VAL A 530 4.71 -1.88 12.76
C VAL A 530 4.02 -2.98 11.94
N ASN A 531 3.40 -2.64 10.81
CA ASN A 531 2.74 -3.61 9.94
C ASN A 531 3.72 -4.60 9.31
N LYS A 532 4.96 -4.18 8.99
CA LYS A 532 6.04 -5.10 8.61
C LYS A 532 6.37 -6.11 9.71
N VAL A 533 6.33 -5.70 10.98
CA VAL A 533 6.51 -6.61 12.13
C VAL A 533 5.29 -7.52 12.31
N ARG A 534 4.06 -7.01 12.14
CA ARG A 534 2.83 -7.81 12.18
C ARG A 534 2.83 -8.90 11.10
N TYR A 535 3.23 -8.55 9.88
CA TYR A 535 3.45 -9.51 8.79
C TYR A 535 4.44 -10.60 9.18
N ALA A 536 5.61 -10.22 9.71
CA ALA A 536 6.61 -11.18 10.16
C ALA A 536 6.09 -12.10 11.28
N ALA A 537 5.32 -11.56 12.22
CA ALA A 537 4.71 -12.34 13.31
C ALA A 537 3.61 -13.30 12.84
N ARG A 538 2.91 -12.97 11.75
CA ARG A 538 1.86 -13.80 11.16
C ARG A 538 2.42 -14.97 10.35
N HIS A 539 3.44 -14.73 9.53
CA HIS A 539 3.92 -15.70 8.54
C HIS A 539 5.22 -16.42 8.92
N HIS A 540 5.90 -16.00 9.98
CA HIS A 540 7.16 -16.59 10.42
C HIS A 540 7.18 -16.91 11.92
N SER A 541 8.28 -17.51 12.38
CA SER A 541 8.47 -17.87 13.78
C SER A 541 8.63 -16.62 14.68
N LYS A 542 8.30 -16.74 15.97
CA LYS A 542 8.48 -15.64 16.94
C LYS A 542 9.92 -15.07 16.96
N PRO A 543 11.00 -15.89 16.94
CA PRO A 543 12.36 -15.36 16.86
C PRO A 543 12.62 -14.54 15.58
N TYR A 544 12.05 -14.96 14.45
CA TYR A 544 12.15 -14.22 13.20
C TYR A 544 11.48 -12.84 13.32
N ALA A 545 10.27 -12.77 13.86
CA ALA A 545 9.56 -11.51 14.07
C ALA A 545 10.30 -10.56 15.02
N ILE A 546 10.94 -11.10 16.08
CA ILE A 546 11.81 -10.32 16.98
C ILE A 546 13.01 -9.77 16.23
N ALA A 547 13.67 -10.57 15.38
CA ALA A 547 14.79 -10.12 14.57
C ALA A 547 14.38 -9.01 13.59
N VAL A 548 13.25 -9.16 12.90
CA VAL A 548 12.68 -8.11 12.03
C VAL A 548 12.44 -6.83 12.84
N ARG A 549 11.76 -6.94 13.99
CA ARG A 549 11.50 -5.79 14.88
C ARG A 549 12.79 -5.07 15.29
N ALA A 550 13.83 -5.82 15.65
CA ALA A 550 15.13 -5.26 16.02
C ALA A 550 15.81 -4.54 14.84
N ILE A 551 15.82 -5.15 13.65
CA ILE A 551 16.39 -4.55 12.43
C ILE A 551 15.65 -3.24 12.08
N ARG A 552 14.32 -3.25 12.11
CA ARG A 552 13.50 -2.06 11.80
C ARG A 552 13.69 -0.97 12.87
N ALA A 553 13.77 -1.35 14.15
CA ALA A 553 14.01 -0.40 15.24
C ALA A 553 15.37 0.27 15.08
N ALA A 554 16.42 -0.50 14.80
CA ALA A 554 17.76 0.02 14.53
C ALA A 554 17.76 0.96 13.31
N GLY A 555 17.09 0.59 12.21
CA GLY A 555 16.96 1.43 11.03
C GLY A 555 16.15 2.73 11.26
N ALA A 556 15.13 2.70 12.11
CA ALA A 556 14.36 3.88 12.49
C ALA A 556 15.18 4.81 13.41
N VAL A 557 15.92 4.25 14.38
CA VAL A 557 16.84 5.01 15.25
C VAL A 557 17.98 5.62 14.45
N ALA A 558 18.57 4.86 13.51
CA ALA A 558 19.60 5.35 12.61
C ALA A 558 19.11 6.46 11.69
N ARG A 559 17.80 6.72 11.60
CA ARG A 559 17.20 7.81 10.80
C ARG A 559 16.30 8.71 11.65
N ILE A 560 16.53 8.76 12.96
CA ILE A 560 15.67 9.46 13.93
C ILE A 560 15.55 10.98 13.69
N TRP A 561 16.43 11.56 12.87
CA TRP A 561 16.33 12.95 12.41
C TRP A 561 15.20 13.17 11.40
N GLN A 562 14.68 12.13 10.74
CA GLN A 562 13.57 12.24 9.81
C GLN A 562 12.22 12.37 10.55
N PRO A 563 11.32 13.28 10.14
CA PRO A 563 10.09 13.62 10.87
C PRO A 563 9.17 12.44 11.25
N GLY A 564 9.14 11.35 10.46
CA GLY A 564 8.33 10.16 10.76
C GLY A 564 9.02 9.05 11.56
N GLN A 565 10.36 9.04 11.58
CA GLN A 565 11.12 7.91 12.11
C GLN A 565 11.19 7.89 13.64
N ARG A 566 11.02 9.04 14.31
CA ARG A 566 10.95 9.12 15.78
C ARG A 566 9.80 8.28 16.35
N ARG A 567 8.63 8.42 15.74
CA ARG A 567 7.43 7.69 16.17
C ARG A 567 7.53 6.21 15.82
N ALA A 568 8.05 5.89 14.63
CA ALA A 568 8.36 4.52 14.26
C ALA A 568 9.31 3.84 15.25
N ALA A 569 10.42 4.51 15.63
CA ALA A 569 11.37 4.00 16.60
C ALA A 569 10.70 3.78 17.97
N ALA A 570 9.88 4.73 18.44
CA ALA A 570 9.16 4.60 19.71
C ALA A 570 8.19 3.40 19.71
N ALA A 571 7.37 3.26 18.65
CA ALA A 571 6.44 2.14 18.49
C ALA A 571 7.17 0.79 18.41
N LEU A 572 8.27 0.72 17.66
CA LEU A 572 9.07 -0.50 17.53
C LEU A 572 9.83 -0.85 18.81
N MET A 573 10.28 0.12 19.60
CA MET A 573 10.94 -0.15 20.90
C MET A 573 9.95 -0.43 22.05
N GLY A 574 8.63 -0.37 21.79
CA GLY A 574 7.61 -0.60 22.81
C GLY A 574 7.41 0.58 23.76
N LEU A 575 7.84 1.78 23.36
CA LEU A 575 7.65 3.04 24.10
C LEU A 575 6.30 3.71 23.80
N GLU A 576 5.58 3.20 22.80
CA GLU A 576 4.24 3.62 22.38
C GLU A 576 3.40 2.37 22.13
N ASP A 577 2.14 2.38 22.58
CA ASP A 577 1.20 1.29 22.32
C ASP A 577 0.74 1.33 20.85
N TRP A 578 0.77 0.16 20.20
CA TRP A 578 0.32 0.00 18.82
C TRP A 578 -1.18 0.26 18.66
N SER A 579 -1.95 0.23 19.77
CA SER A 579 -3.35 0.66 19.80
C SER A 579 -3.55 2.13 19.40
N LEU A 580 -2.53 2.97 19.56
CA LEU A 580 -2.58 4.41 19.27
C LEU A 580 -2.26 4.76 17.81
N LEU A 581 -1.83 3.77 17.02
CA LEU A 581 -1.66 3.92 15.57
C LEU A 581 -3.04 3.85 14.89
N PRO A 582 -3.20 4.40 13.66
CA PRO A 582 -4.47 4.33 12.95
C PRO A 582 -5.02 2.89 12.91
N GLN A 583 -6.29 2.74 13.29
CA GLN A 583 -7.01 1.48 13.33
C GLN A 583 -8.36 1.63 12.63
N CYS A 584 -8.95 0.51 12.23
CA CYS A 584 -10.30 0.49 11.69
C CYS A 584 -11.27 1.03 12.73
N VAL A 585 -12.11 1.97 12.33
CA VAL A 585 -13.21 2.49 13.16
C VAL A 585 -14.51 1.94 12.58
N PRO A 586 -15.09 0.85 13.12
CA PRO A 586 -16.32 0.26 12.60
C PRO A 586 -17.50 1.25 12.59
N ALA A 587 -18.42 1.08 11.66
CA ALA A 587 -19.67 1.85 11.59
C ALA A 587 -20.48 1.83 12.90
N ALA A 588 -20.37 0.77 13.71
CA ALA A 588 -21.00 0.67 15.03
C ALA A 588 -20.44 1.65 16.08
N SER A 589 -19.35 2.37 15.75
CA SER A 589 -18.74 3.38 16.61
C SER A 589 -18.84 4.80 16.02
N ARG A 590 -19.75 5.03 15.05
CA ARG A 590 -20.01 6.34 14.44
C ARG A 590 -21.46 6.52 13.95
N PRO A 591 -21.87 7.78 13.73
CA PRO A 591 -23.20 8.28 14.06
C PRO A 591 -24.19 8.22 12.92
N THR A 592 -25.34 7.65 13.23
CA THR A 592 -26.55 7.79 12.42
C THR A 592 -27.44 8.85 13.03
N ALA A 593 -27.04 10.12 12.95
CA ALA A 593 -27.99 11.19 13.17
C ALA A 593 -28.18 11.99 11.89
N THR A 594 -28.96 11.39 10.98
CA THR A 594 -29.82 12.15 10.08
C THR A 594 -30.68 13.11 10.91
N ALA A 595 -31.15 14.22 10.30
CA ALA A 595 -32.10 15.13 10.94
C ALA A 595 -33.32 14.40 11.53
N ASP A 596 -33.69 13.25 10.95
CA ASP A 596 -34.62 12.29 11.53
C ASP A 596 -33.97 11.57 12.72
N GLY A 597 -34.35 11.97 13.94
CA GLY A 597 -34.02 11.28 15.19
C GLY A 597 -32.98 11.95 16.09
N PHE A 598 -32.38 13.09 15.71
CA PHE A 598 -31.46 13.83 16.59
C PHE A 598 -32.23 14.49 17.75
N PRO A 599 -31.73 14.41 19.00
CA PRO A 599 -32.41 15.03 20.15
C PRO A 599 -32.46 16.54 20.04
N SER A 600 -33.66 17.10 20.25
CA SER A 600 -33.85 18.55 20.28
C SER A 600 -33.10 19.17 21.47
N GLY A 601 -32.45 20.31 21.25
CA GLY A 601 -31.76 21.08 22.29
C GLY A 601 -31.12 22.35 21.75
N SER A 602 -30.41 23.09 22.61
CA SER A 602 -29.71 24.33 22.22
C SER A 602 -28.22 24.29 22.56
N VAL A 603 -27.38 24.85 21.70
CA VAL A 603 -25.95 25.08 21.94
C VAL A 603 -25.72 26.58 22.05
N ILE A 604 -25.17 27.00 23.19
CA ILE A 604 -24.88 28.39 23.53
C ILE A 604 -23.37 28.58 23.53
N ILE A 605 -22.88 29.53 22.71
CA ILE A 605 -21.46 29.80 22.52
C ILE A 605 -21.18 31.27 22.83
N PRO A 606 -20.63 31.62 24.01
CA PRO A 606 -20.12 32.96 24.25
C PRO A 606 -18.79 33.16 23.49
N ALA A 607 -18.68 34.22 22.70
CA ALA A 607 -17.51 34.47 21.86
C ALA A 607 -17.05 35.94 21.93
N HIS A 608 -15.77 36.17 22.24
CA HIS A 608 -15.12 37.50 22.21
C HIS A 608 -13.85 37.44 21.37
N ASP A 609 -13.89 38.08 20.21
CA ASP A 609 -12.79 38.11 19.24
C ASP A 609 -12.23 36.72 18.87
N GLU A 610 -13.10 35.77 18.58
CA GLU A 610 -12.79 34.37 18.27
C GLU A 610 -12.68 34.05 16.75
N ALA A 611 -12.38 35.03 15.91
CA ALA A 611 -12.42 34.85 14.45
C ALA A 611 -11.53 33.70 13.93
N SER A 612 -10.40 33.41 14.60
CA SER A 612 -9.48 32.34 14.17
C SER A 612 -9.92 30.93 14.55
N VAL A 613 -10.94 30.77 15.40
CA VAL A 613 -11.34 29.47 15.95
C VAL A 613 -12.82 29.15 15.80
N ILE A 614 -13.70 30.16 15.80
CA ILE A 614 -15.16 29.98 15.84
C ILE A 614 -15.70 29.13 14.68
N ALA A 615 -15.10 29.26 13.48
CA ALA A 615 -15.50 28.45 12.32
C ALA A 615 -15.31 26.95 12.56
N ARG A 616 -14.25 26.58 13.29
CA ARG A 616 -13.93 25.17 13.59
C ARG A 616 -14.89 24.58 14.62
N THR A 617 -15.34 25.39 15.57
CA THR A 617 -16.37 25.01 16.55
C THR A 617 -17.75 24.86 15.90
N LEU A 618 -18.09 25.72 14.93
CA LEU A 618 -19.40 25.70 14.28
C LEU A 618 -19.52 24.68 13.14
N ALA A 619 -18.44 24.39 12.40
CA ALA A 619 -18.49 23.52 11.22
C ALA A 619 -19.11 22.13 11.47
N PRO A 620 -18.82 21.43 12.58
CA PRO A 620 -19.47 20.14 12.87
C PRO A 620 -20.97 20.24 13.14
N LEU A 621 -21.46 21.41 13.60
CA LEU A 621 -22.87 21.62 13.98
C LEU A 621 -23.70 22.24 12.85
N ALA A 622 -23.05 22.72 11.78
CA ALA A 622 -23.65 23.54 10.73
C ALA A 622 -24.86 22.90 10.06
N THR A 623 -24.79 21.61 9.73
CA THR A 623 -25.89 20.89 9.06
C THR A 623 -27.14 20.78 9.95
N LEU A 624 -26.95 20.57 11.26
CA LEU A 624 -28.04 20.45 12.24
C LEU A 624 -28.65 21.82 12.59
N ALA A 625 -27.82 22.87 12.61
CA ALA A 625 -28.29 24.24 12.73
C ALA A 625 -29.12 24.65 11.51
N ALA A 626 -28.64 24.37 10.30
CA ALA A 626 -29.31 24.69 9.05
C ALA A 626 -30.66 23.97 8.89
N SER A 627 -30.79 22.75 9.41
CA SER A 627 -32.06 21.99 9.41
C SER A 627 -33.04 22.43 10.49
N GLY A 628 -32.62 23.27 11.45
CA GLY A 628 -33.44 23.72 12.58
C GLY A 628 -33.69 22.64 13.64
N VAL A 629 -32.98 21.51 13.58
CA VAL A 629 -33.09 20.43 14.57
C VAL A 629 -32.30 20.78 15.84
N LEU A 630 -31.16 21.45 15.68
CA LEU A 630 -30.33 21.96 16.77
C LEU A 630 -30.35 23.49 16.77
N GLU A 631 -30.73 24.12 17.88
CA GLU A 631 -30.66 25.58 18.01
C GLU A 631 -29.23 25.98 18.39
N VAL A 632 -28.53 26.74 17.53
CA VAL A 632 -27.15 27.20 17.83
C VAL A 632 -27.15 28.72 17.96
N ILE A 633 -26.73 29.21 19.13
CA ILE A 633 -26.70 30.64 19.46
C ILE A 633 -25.26 31.05 19.80
N VAL A 634 -24.70 31.96 19.01
CA VAL A 634 -23.40 32.58 19.27
C VAL A 634 -23.62 33.98 19.82
N ALA A 635 -23.24 34.22 21.07
CA ALA A 635 -23.27 35.57 21.67
C ALA A 635 -21.90 36.24 21.54
N CYS A 636 -21.77 37.11 20.54
CA CYS A 636 -20.61 37.94 20.31
C CYS A 636 -20.56 39.08 21.33
N ASN A 637 -19.70 38.97 22.34
CA ASN A 637 -19.67 39.90 23.47
C ASN A 637 -18.59 40.96 23.32
N GLY A 638 -18.91 42.08 22.67
CA GLY A 638 -17.98 43.17 22.42
C GLY A 638 -16.91 42.83 21.39
N CYS A 639 -17.25 42.01 20.38
CA CYS A 639 -16.31 41.63 19.33
C CYS A 639 -15.94 42.83 18.45
N THR A 640 -14.66 42.96 18.14
CA THR A 640 -14.08 43.96 17.25
C THR A 640 -13.46 43.35 15.99
N ASP A 641 -13.38 42.02 15.91
CA ASP A 641 -12.89 41.26 14.77
C ASP A 641 -14.02 40.63 13.91
N ALA A 642 -13.66 39.73 12.99
CA ALA A 642 -14.58 39.05 12.08
C ALA A 642 -15.43 37.93 12.73
N THR A 643 -15.42 37.74 14.05
CA THR A 643 -16.13 36.64 14.73
C THR A 643 -17.61 36.59 14.37
N ALA A 644 -18.28 37.74 14.46
CA ALA A 644 -19.72 37.82 14.20
C ALA A 644 -20.03 37.56 12.71
N GLU A 645 -19.18 38.02 11.80
CA GLU A 645 -19.31 37.76 10.36
C GLU A 645 -19.14 36.28 10.03
N ILE A 646 -18.10 35.64 10.58
CA ILE A 646 -17.85 34.21 10.40
C ILE A 646 -18.99 33.38 10.97
N ALA A 647 -19.48 33.69 12.18
CA ALA A 647 -20.61 32.97 12.77
C ALA A 647 -21.88 33.10 11.92
N ARG A 648 -22.18 34.28 11.38
CA ARG A 648 -23.33 34.52 10.48
C ARG A 648 -23.21 33.78 9.14
N SER A 649 -22.01 33.38 8.73
CA SER A 649 -21.81 32.62 7.49
C SER A 649 -22.33 31.17 7.55
N PHE A 650 -22.59 30.65 8.75
CA PHE A 650 -23.16 29.32 8.95
C PHE A 650 -24.70 29.37 8.95
N PRO A 651 -25.39 28.74 7.97
CA PRO A 651 -26.84 28.76 7.91
C PRO A 651 -27.48 28.18 9.18
N GLY A 652 -28.51 28.85 9.71
CA GLY A 652 -29.24 28.42 10.90
C GLY A 652 -28.61 28.81 12.25
N VAL A 653 -27.40 29.39 12.26
CA VAL A 653 -26.77 29.92 13.48
C VAL A 653 -27.34 31.31 13.81
N LYS A 654 -27.84 31.49 15.03
CA LYS A 654 -28.34 32.78 15.56
C LYS A 654 -27.20 33.53 16.23
N VAL A 655 -26.90 34.74 15.76
CA VAL A 655 -25.81 35.56 16.32
C VAL A 655 -26.38 36.75 17.10
N LEU A 656 -26.02 36.87 18.38
CA LEU A 656 -26.34 38.01 19.24
C LEU A 656 -25.13 38.93 19.33
N ASP A 657 -25.32 40.22 19.04
CA ASP A 657 -24.25 41.24 19.06
C ASP A 657 -24.40 42.10 20.32
N LEU A 658 -23.49 41.96 21.27
CA LEU A 658 -23.53 42.69 22.54
C LEU A 658 -22.43 43.76 22.56
N SER A 659 -22.78 44.99 22.94
CA SER A 659 -21.86 46.13 22.88
C SER A 659 -20.76 46.13 23.96
N ALA A 660 -20.92 45.36 25.03
CA ALA A 660 -19.98 45.34 26.16
C ALA A 660 -19.32 43.95 26.31
N PRO A 661 -17.99 43.88 26.50
CA PRO A 661 -17.29 42.62 26.69
C PRO A 661 -17.59 42.04 28.08
N SER A 662 -18.46 41.04 28.13
CA SER A 662 -18.75 40.25 29.33
C SER A 662 -19.21 38.84 28.97
N LYS A 663 -18.43 37.81 29.34
CA LYS A 663 -18.79 36.39 29.12
C LYS A 663 -20.11 36.04 29.81
N VAL A 664 -20.32 36.56 31.02
CA VAL A 664 -21.56 36.36 31.79
C VAL A 664 -22.77 37.01 31.12
N ALA A 665 -22.61 38.25 30.60
CA ALA A 665 -23.68 38.89 29.84
C ALA A 665 -23.98 38.13 28.53
N ALA A 666 -22.96 37.58 27.89
CA ALA A 666 -23.09 36.73 26.70
C ALA A 666 -23.89 35.45 27.00
N LEU A 667 -23.52 34.74 28.07
CA LEU A 667 -24.22 33.54 28.52
C LEU A 667 -25.69 33.84 28.85
N ASN A 668 -25.96 34.87 29.66
CA ASN A 668 -27.33 35.25 30.02
C ASN A 668 -28.18 35.70 28.82
N ALA A 669 -27.61 36.45 27.88
CA ALA A 669 -28.33 36.91 26.70
C ALA A 669 -28.64 35.75 25.72
N ALA A 670 -27.68 34.84 25.52
CA ALA A 670 -27.89 33.65 24.71
C ALA A 670 -28.87 32.67 25.36
N ASP A 671 -28.78 32.50 26.68
CA ASP A 671 -29.68 31.64 27.44
C ASP A 671 -31.12 32.14 27.41
N ALA A 672 -31.34 33.45 27.57
CA ALA A 672 -32.66 34.07 27.41
C ALA A 672 -33.21 33.97 25.98
N ALA A 673 -32.32 33.87 24.98
CA ALA A 673 -32.69 33.77 23.58
C ALA A 673 -32.90 32.32 23.09
N ALA A 674 -32.55 31.33 23.91
CA ALA A 674 -32.69 29.90 23.64
C ALA A 674 -34.10 29.42 23.95
N THR A 675 -34.63 28.55 23.09
CA THR A 675 -36.02 28.07 23.16
C THR A 675 -36.15 26.58 23.44
N ARG A 676 -35.03 25.84 23.45
CA ARG A 676 -35.02 24.38 23.60
C ARG A 676 -34.20 23.93 24.80
N TRP A 677 -34.48 22.71 25.24
CA TRP A 677 -33.78 21.98 26.30
C TRP A 677 -33.49 20.55 25.83
N PRO A 678 -32.39 19.91 26.27
CA PRO A 678 -31.33 20.45 27.14
C PRO A 678 -30.46 21.52 26.44
N ARG A 679 -29.70 22.28 27.24
CA ARG A 679 -28.81 23.35 26.75
C ARG A 679 -27.36 23.02 27.02
N LEU A 680 -26.52 23.07 25.98
CA LEU A 680 -25.07 22.94 26.05
C LEU A 680 -24.43 24.32 26.03
N TYR A 681 -23.65 24.65 27.06
CA TYR A 681 -22.78 25.83 27.11
C TYR A 681 -21.39 25.40 26.66
N LEU A 682 -20.89 26.01 25.57
CA LEU A 682 -19.70 25.60 24.85
C LEU A 682 -18.78 26.79 24.60
N ASP A 683 -17.53 26.71 25.06
CA ASP A 683 -16.52 27.72 24.78
C ASP A 683 -16.21 27.77 23.27
N ALA A 684 -16.00 28.98 22.74
CA ALA A 684 -15.84 29.24 21.31
C ALA A 684 -14.55 28.68 20.67
N ASP A 685 -13.63 28.12 21.46
CA ASP A 685 -12.39 27.48 21.00
C ASP A 685 -12.38 25.95 21.18
N ILE A 686 -13.50 25.36 21.59
CA ILE A 686 -13.67 23.91 21.78
C ILE A 686 -14.22 23.27 20.51
N GLU A 687 -13.61 22.15 20.11
CA GLU A 687 -14.12 21.35 18.99
C GLU A 687 -14.98 20.21 19.55
N VAL A 688 -16.28 20.27 19.30
CA VAL A 688 -17.24 19.21 19.63
C VAL A 688 -17.88 18.71 18.34
N THR A 689 -18.13 17.41 18.27
CA THR A 689 -18.78 16.82 17.10
C THR A 689 -20.30 16.79 17.31
N ALA A 690 -21.08 16.79 16.22
CA ALA A 690 -22.55 16.73 16.30
C ALA A 690 -23.03 15.53 17.13
N GLU A 691 -22.30 14.42 17.02
CA GLU A 691 -22.54 13.16 17.72
C GLU A 691 -22.39 13.29 19.21
N ALA A 692 -21.31 13.91 19.64
CA ALA A 692 -21.05 14.12 21.06
C ALA A 692 -22.15 15.00 21.67
N VAL A 693 -22.68 15.97 20.91
CA VAL A 693 -23.84 16.77 21.32
C VAL A 693 -25.11 15.92 21.39
N GLY A 694 -25.35 15.07 20.38
CA GLY A 694 -26.50 14.16 20.35
C GLY A 694 -26.48 13.15 21.50
N GLU A 695 -25.39 12.41 21.68
CA GLU A 695 -25.19 11.44 22.76
C GLU A 695 -25.34 12.11 24.15
N LEU A 696 -24.82 13.34 24.29
CA LEU A 696 -24.98 14.12 25.51
C LEU A 696 -26.45 14.47 25.76
N PHE A 697 -27.18 14.95 24.75
CA PHE A 697 -28.58 15.34 24.89
C PHE A 697 -29.50 14.14 25.12
N ASP A 698 -29.28 13.02 24.44
CA ASP A 698 -30.02 11.77 24.67
C ASP A 698 -29.80 11.25 26.09
N ALA A 699 -28.56 11.27 26.58
CA ALA A 699 -28.24 10.85 27.95
C ALA A 699 -28.89 11.76 29.00
N MET A 700 -29.13 13.03 28.67
CA MET A 700 -29.79 14.03 29.50
C MET A 700 -31.32 14.07 29.37
N GLY A 701 -31.92 13.04 28.75
CA GLY A 701 -33.37 12.88 28.67
C GLY A 701 -34.08 12.79 30.03
N VAL A 702 -35.36 12.44 30.05
CA VAL A 702 -36.27 12.57 31.22
C VAL A 702 -35.74 11.92 32.52
N THR A 703 -34.98 10.82 32.43
CA THR A 703 -34.41 10.11 33.59
C THR A 703 -32.89 10.29 33.72
N GLY A 704 -32.31 11.23 32.98
CA GLY A 704 -30.87 11.49 32.91
C GLY A 704 -30.34 12.37 34.04
N PRO A 705 -29.02 12.65 34.06
CA PRO A 705 -28.42 13.57 35.00
C PRO A 705 -28.89 15.01 34.76
N LEU A 706 -29.00 15.81 35.83
CA LEU A 706 -29.46 17.20 35.72
C LEU A 706 -28.42 18.11 35.06
N ALA A 707 -27.15 17.74 35.19
CA ALA A 707 -26.01 18.40 34.56
C ALA A 707 -25.03 17.35 34.01
N ALA A 708 -24.50 17.55 32.82
CA ALA A 708 -23.53 16.63 32.25
C ALA A 708 -22.50 17.33 31.41
N ARG A 709 -21.42 16.63 31.06
CA ARG A 709 -20.49 17.08 30.02
C ARG A 709 -20.03 15.92 29.16
N PRO A 710 -19.56 16.17 27.93
CA PRO A 710 -18.92 15.14 27.14
C PRO A 710 -17.57 14.72 27.77
N GLU A 711 -17.08 13.56 27.35
CA GLU A 711 -15.66 13.26 27.48
C GLU A 711 -14.83 14.32 26.76
N TYR A 712 -13.59 14.54 27.19
CA TYR A 712 -12.70 15.47 26.52
C TYR A 712 -11.28 14.91 26.43
N ARG A 713 -10.53 15.39 25.45
CA ARG A 713 -9.11 15.10 25.30
C ARG A 713 -8.32 16.37 24.99
N TYR A 714 -7.10 16.45 25.51
CA TYR A 714 -6.18 17.52 25.17
C TYR A 714 -5.49 17.24 23.84
N GLU A 715 -5.54 18.20 22.92
CA GLU A 715 -4.73 18.20 21.70
C GLU A 715 -3.39 18.88 21.99
N THR A 716 -2.32 18.09 21.91
CA THR A 716 -0.95 18.51 22.25
C THR A 716 0.05 18.23 21.12
N THR A 717 -0.43 17.93 19.90
CA THR A 717 0.42 17.53 18.76
C THR A 717 1.46 18.60 18.44
N ASP A 718 1.05 19.87 18.45
CA ASP A 718 1.92 21.02 18.12
C ASP A 718 2.59 21.64 19.35
N ALA A 719 2.43 21.02 20.52
CA ALA A 719 2.95 21.57 21.76
C ALA A 719 4.38 21.11 22.06
N ASP A 720 5.15 22.01 22.68
CA ASP A 720 6.52 21.73 23.11
C ASP A 720 6.58 20.65 24.19
N PHE A 721 7.78 20.12 24.42
CA PHE A 721 8.03 19.06 25.40
C PHE A 721 7.40 19.35 26.78
N TRP A 722 7.57 20.57 27.29
CA TRP A 722 7.13 20.97 28.63
C TRP A 722 5.61 20.96 28.78
N VAL A 723 4.90 21.49 27.78
CA VAL A 723 3.43 21.47 27.74
C VAL A 723 2.93 20.04 27.67
N ARG A 724 3.50 19.22 26.78
CA ARG A 724 3.11 17.81 26.65
C ARG A 724 3.35 17.03 27.94
N ALA A 725 4.46 17.28 28.63
CA ALA A 725 4.76 16.68 29.92
C ALA A 725 3.75 17.10 31.00
N TYR A 726 3.40 18.38 31.04
CA TYR A 726 2.36 18.91 31.93
C TYR A 726 1.01 18.22 31.71
N TYR A 727 0.50 18.19 30.48
CA TYR A 727 -0.82 17.59 30.20
C TYR A 727 -0.82 16.06 30.30
N ARG A 728 0.30 15.36 30.04
CA ARG A 728 0.44 13.92 30.33
C ARG A 728 0.35 13.61 31.82
N ALA A 729 0.90 14.46 32.67
CA ALA A 729 0.74 14.32 34.12
C ALA A 729 -0.69 14.67 34.56
N ARG A 730 -1.25 15.76 34.03
CA ARG A 730 -2.63 16.19 34.31
C ARG A 730 -3.66 15.09 34.00
N ASN A 731 -3.56 14.44 32.84
CA ASN A 731 -4.47 13.34 32.43
C ASN A 731 -4.38 12.09 33.30
N ARG A 732 -3.33 11.94 34.13
CA ARG A 732 -3.19 10.78 35.02
C ARG A 732 -3.79 11.02 36.40
N ILE A 733 -4.30 12.22 36.70
CA ILE A 733 -4.87 12.58 38.00
C ILE A 733 -6.37 12.23 37.98
N PRO A 734 -6.81 11.16 38.67
CA PRO A 734 -8.17 10.63 38.53
C PRO A 734 -9.26 11.61 39.00
N GLN A 735 -9.00 12.42 40.04
CA GLN A 735 -10.02 13.36 40.56
C GLN A 735 -10.44 14.43 39.55
N LEU A 736 -9.62 14.74 38.54
CA LEU A 736 -9.97 15.73 37.51
C LEU A 736 -11.03 15.23 36.51
N HIS A 737 -11.36 13.93 36.54
CA HIS A 737 -12.22 13.33 35.52
C HIS A 737 -13.71 13.33 35.88
N ASN A 738 -14.08 13.63 37.13
CA ASN A 738 -15.47 13.56 37.61
C ASN A 738 -16.16 14.93 37.76
N HIS A 739 -15.47 16.02 37.42
CA HIS A 739 -16.02 17.37 37.46
C HIS A 739 -16.54 17.82 36.09
N LEU A 740 -17.51 18.75 36.08
CA LEU A 740 -18.02 19.38 34.86
C LEU A 740 -17.05 20.42 34.26
N TRP A 741 -16.12 20.95 35.06
CA TRP A 741 -15.14 21.93 34.60
C TRP A 741 -13.95 21.30 33.86
N GLY A 742 -13.32 22.10 32.98
CA GLY A 742 -12.08 21.73 32.27
C GLY A 742 -12.25 21.14 30.86
N ALA A 743 -13.47 20.80 30.44
CA ALA A 743 -13.78 20.41 29.06
C ALA A 743 -14.09 21.60 28.13
N GLY A 744 -14.34 22.79 28.73
CA GLY A 744 -14.89 23.95 28.01
C GLY A 744 -16.30 23.71 27.46
N ALA A 745 -16.99 22.69 27.98
CA ALA A 745 -18.32 22.28 27.56
C ALA A 745 -19.06 21.64 28.75
N TYR A 746 -20.28 22.10 29.03
CA TYR A 746 -21.20 21.47 29.98
C TYR A 746 -22.64 21.73 29.57
N ALA A 747 -23.53 20.79 29.86
CA ALA A 747 -24.94 20.86 29.52
C ALA A 747 -25.82 20.77 30.76
N LEU A 748 -26.98 21.42 30.69
CA LEU A 748 -28.01 21.45 31.73
C LEU A 748 -29.37 21.06 31.16
N THR A 749 -30.12 20.27 31.94
CA THR A 749 -31.57 20.09 31.74
C THR A 749 -32.31 21.34 32.22
N GLU A 750 -33.58 21.48 31.83
CA GLU A 750 -34.44 22.56 32.34
C GLU A 750 -34.51 22.56 33.88
N ALA A 751 -34.69 21.38 34.48
CA ALA A 751 -34.71 21.22 35.94
C ALA A 751 -33.35 21.52 36.59
N GLY A 752 -32.25 21.24 35.89
CA GLY A 752 -30.89 21.57 36.34
C GLY A 752 -30.64 23.08 36.32
N HIS A 753 -31.01 23.74 35.22
CA HIS A 753 -30.88 25.19 35.09
C HIS A 753 -31.76 25.95 36.09
N GLY A 754 -32.94 25.44 36.43
CA GLY A 754 -33.85 26.05 37.43
C GLY A 754 -33.28 26.21 38.86
N ARG A 755 -32.03 25.81 39.11
CA ARG A 755 -31.30 26.07 40.37
C ARG A 755 -30.69 27.47 40.44
N PHE A 756 -30.62 28.21 39.33
CA PHE A 756 -30.16 29.59 39.28
C PHE A 756 -30.93 30.38 38.22
N ASP A 757 -31.20 31.66 38.49
CA ASP A 757 -31.96 32.51 37.57
C ASP A 757 -31.08 33.06 36.44
N GLN A 758 -29.88 33.53 36.78
CA GLN A 758 -28.89 34.06 35.84
C GLN A 758 -27.48 33.67 36.29
N PHE A 759 -26.56 33.55 35.34
CA PHE A 759 -25.15 33.36 35.64
C PHE A 759 -24.63 34.55 36.48
N PRO A 760 -24.01 34.30 37.65
CA PRO A 760 -23.46 35.36 38.48
C PRO A 760 -22.21 35.96 37.84
N ALA A 761 -21.81 37.16 38.29
CA ALA A 761 -20.61 37.86 37.82
C ALA A 761 -19.31 37.20 38.36
N VAL A 762 -19.06 35.96 37.97
CA VAL A 762 -17.88 35.15 38.33
C VAL A 762 -17.10 34.77 37.07
N THR A 763 -15.78 34.65 37.19
CA THR A 763 -14.89 34.36 36.06
C THR A 763 -14.94 32.87 35.62
N GLY A 764 -15.34 31.96 36.51
CA GLY A 764 -15.45 30.52 36.23
C GLY A 764 -16.91 30.04 36.28
N ASP A 765 -17.59 30.07 35.14
CA ASP A 765 -18.98 29.62 35.02
C ASP A 765 -19.12 28.11 35.20
N ASP A 766 -18.20 27.32 34.65
CA ASP A 766 -18.16 25.86 34.77
C ASP A 766 -17.97 25.38 36.22
N ALA A 767 -17.12 26.05 36.99
CA ALA A 767 -16.91 25.77 38.41
C ALA A 767 -18.11 26.18 39.28
N PHE A 768 -18.78 27.30 38.94
CA PHE A 768 -20.04 27.69 39.59
C PHE A 768 -21.11 26.63 39.36
N VAL A 769 -21.33 26.21 38.11
CA VAL A 769 -22.29 25.18 37.74
C VAL A 769 -21.95 23.85 38.43
N ASP A 770 -20.69 23.40 38.41
CA ASP A 770 -20.25 22.17 39.08
C ASP A 770 -20.58 22.14 40.58
N SER A 771 -20.61 23.31 41.24
CA SER A 771 -20.90 23.45 42.68
C SER A 771 -22.38 23.32 43.04
N LEU A 772 -23.29 23.47 42.07
CA LEU A 772 -24.74 23.37 42.27
C LEU A 772 -25.25 21.92 42.28
N PHE A 773 -24.40 20.95 41.90
CA PHE A 773 -24.79 19.55 41.73
C PHE A 773 -23.91 18.61 42.54
N SER A 774 -24.55 17.69 43.25
CA SER A 774 -23.85 16.56 43.88
C SER A 774 -23.32 15.57 42.84
N ALA A 775 -22.39 14.71 43.24
CA ALA A 775 -21.80 13.71 42.33
C ALA A 775 -22.81 12.70 41.75
N ALA A 776 -23.99 12.53 42.36
CA ALA A 776 -25.05 11.65 41.86
C ALA A 776 -25.97 12.34 40.83
N GLU A 777 -25.98 13.67 40.80
CA GLU A 777 -26.85 14.47 39.92
C GLU A 777 -26.14 14.91 38.64
N LYS A 778 -24.83 14.70 38.57
CA LYS A 778 -23.99 15.04 37.42
C LYS A 778 -23.23 13.86 36.88
N SER A 779 -23.02 13.83 35.57
CA SER A 779 -22.31 12.74 34.89
C SER A 779 -21.37 13.24 33.81
N VAL A 780 -20.33 12.46 33.54
CA VAL A 780 -19.52 12.58 32.34
C VAL A 780 -20.01 11.52 31.38
N ILE A 781 -20.56 11.95 30.25
CA ILE A 781 -21.13 11.03 29.27
C ILE A 781 -19.99 10.52 28.38
N PRO A 782 -19.86 9.19 28.21
CA PRO A 782 -18.82 8.58 27.37
C PRO A 782 -19.15 8.79 25.90
N THR A 783 -18.91 10.01 25.42
CA THR A 783 -19.16 10.44 24.05
C THR A 783 -17.89 10.39 23.20
N THR A 784 -18.01 10.68 21.91
CA THR A 784 -16.84 11.17 21.15
C THR A 784 -16.21 12.36 21.91
N PRO A 785 -14.91 12.34 22.26
CA PRO A 785 -14.35 13.35 23.15
C PRO A 785 -14.28 14.74 22.51
N ALA A 786 -14.75 15.76 23.21
CA ALA A 786 -14.49 17.15 22.89
C ALA A 786 -12.97 17.42 22.89
N VAL A 787 -12.49 18.18 21.90
CA VAL A 787 -11.08 18.45 21.73
C VAL A 787 -10.73 19.81 22.33
N VAL A 788 -9.90 19.77 23.38
CA VAL A 788 -9.37 20.97 24.04
C VAL A 788 -7.95 21.19 23.53
N ARG A 789 -7.75 22.21 22.68
CA ARG A 789 -6.40 22.57 22.23
C ARG A 789 -5.59 23.15 23.38
N THR A 790 -4.35 22.69 23.51
CA THR A 790 -3.45 23.16 24.57
C THR A 790 -2.53 24.28 24.09
N PRO A 791 -2.06 25.15 24.99
CA PRO A 791 -1.05 26.17 24.65
C PRO A 791 0.19 25.50 24.05
N THR A 792 0.74 26.00 22.95
CA THR A 792 1.85 25.30 22.27
C THR A 792 3.19 25.48 22.98
N THR A 793 3.36 26.53 23.79
CA THR A 793 4.61 26.85 24.49
C THR A 793 4.47 26.87 26.01
N ALA A 794 5.58 26.67 26.72
CA ALA A 794 5.64 26.78 28.18
C ALA A 794 5.23 28.18 28.70
N GLY A 795 5.56 29.24 27.96
CA GLY A 795 5.17 30.61 28.32
C GLY A 795 3.66 30.80 28.29
N SER A 796 3.02 30.34 27.21
CA SER A 796 1.56 30.39 27.04
C SER A 796 0.82 29.53 28.06
N LEU A 797 1.38 28.37 28.42
CA LEU A 797 0.85 27.54 29.50
C LEU A 797 0.88 28.27 30.85
N LEU A 798 1.96 29.00 31.16
CA LEU A 798 2.02 29.80 32.40
C LEU A 798 1.00 30.93 32.42
N LEU A 799 0.76 31.61 31.29
CA LEU A 799 -0.29 32.62 31.18
C LEU A 799 -1.68 32.02 31.43
N THR A 800 -1.96 30.87 30.82
CA THR A 800 -3.22 30.12 31.01
C THR A 800 -3.40 29.71 32.48
N LEU A 801 -2.36 29.20 33.13
CA LEU A 801 -2.41 28.81 34.55
C LEU A 801 -2.58 30.01 35.48
N ASN A 802 -1.93 31.14 35.20
CA ASN A 802 -2.13 32.38 35.97
C ASN A 802 -3.59 32.82 35.95
N ARG A 803 -4.26 32.75 34.79
CA ARG A 803 -5.71 33.05 34.66
C ARG A 803 -6.56 32.12 35.51
N ILE A 804 -6.32 30.81 35.42
CA ILE A 804 -7.06 29.78 36.17
C ILE A 804 -6.89 29.99 37.69
N TYR A 805 -5.68 30.25 38.17
CA TYR A 805 -5.43 30.46 39.60
C TYR A 805 -6.03 31.76 40.13
N ARG A 806 -6.09 32.83 39.31
CA ARG A 806 -6.79 34.07 39.68
C ARG A 806 -8.30 33.86 39.79
N GLY A 807 -8.93 33.23 38.78
CA GLY A 807 -10.37 32.94 38.80
C GLY A 807 -10.79 32.05 39.97
N ASN A 808 -9.99 31.03 40.30
CA ASN A 808 -10.24 30.16 41.45
C ASN A 808 -10.18 30.90 42.81
N ARG A 809 -9.48 32.05 42.91
CA ARG A 809 -9.44 32.89 44.13
C ARG A 809 -10.73 33.68 44.36
N GLU A 810 -11.47 34.01 43.31
CA GLU A 810 -12.76 34.71 43.40
C GLU A 810 -13.87 33.79 43.93
N LEU A 811 -13.78 32.49 43.64
CA LEU A 811 -14.74 31.45 44.07
C LEU A 811 -14.43 30.86 45.47
N SER A 812 -13.21 31.00 45.99
CA SER A 812 -12.74 30.32 47.21
C SER A 812 -13.11 31.03 48.51
N GLY A 813 -14.37 31.43 48.62
CA GLY A 813 -15.01 31.65 49.91
C GLY A 813 -15.30 30.34 50.67
N ASN A 814 -15.38 29.17 50.01
CA ASN A 814 -15.84 27.95 50.70
C ASN A 814 -15.42 26.55 50.14
N LEU A 815 -14.45 26.42 49.21
CA LEU A 815 -14.04 25.10 48.71
C LEU A 815 -12.62 24.72 49.13
N LYS A 816 -12.49 23.63 49.92
CA LYS A 816 -11.22 23.02 50.33
C LYS A 816 -10.46 22.53 49.10
N ALA A 817 -9.34 23.16 48.77
CA ALA A 817 -8.40 22.64 47.79
C ALA A 817 -7.76 21.34 48.32
N GLU A 818 -8.36 20.19 48.01
CA GLU A 818 -7.73 18.89 48.29
C GLU A 818 -6.38 18.79 47.57
N SER A 819 -5.36 18.27 48.25
CA SER A 819 -3.99 18.30 47.76
C SER A 819 -3.81 17.43 46.51
N THR A 820 -3.63 18.05 45.35
CA THR A 820 -3.30 17.39 44.06
C THR A 820 -1.97 16.61 44.09
N LEU A 821 -1.18 16.74 45.17
CA LEU A 821 0.13 16.11 45.36
C LEU A 821 0.09 14.59 45.53
N ARG A 822 -0.79 14.07 46.41
CA ARG A 822 -0.86 12.62 46.70
C ARG A 822 -1.29 11.78 45.48
N PRO A 823 -2.29 12.20 44.68
CA PRO A 823 -2.69 11.50 43.45
C PRO A 823 -1.66 11.63 42.33
N LEU A 824 -0.99 12.77 42.22
CA LEU A 824 0.10 12.98 41.26
C LEU A 824 1.28 12.03 41.54
N LEU A 825 1.68 11.88 42.81
CA LEU A 825 2.72 10.94 43.23
C LEU A 825 2.29 9.48 42.99
N ALA A 826 1.03 9.13 43.29
CA ALA A 826 0.46 7.82 43.00
C ALA A 826 0.40 7.51 41.48
N SER A 827 0.44 8.52 40.62
CA SER A 827 0.44 8.36 39.16
C SER A 827 1.80 8.02 38.55
N VAL A 828 2.88 8.01 39.34
CA VAL A 828 4.25 7.72 38.87
C VAL A 828 4.46 6.21 38.77
N ARG A 829 4.64 5.70 37.54
CA ARG A 829 4.83 4.27 37.23
C ARG A 829 6.23 3.94 36.68
N GLY A 830 7.14 4.91 36.67
CA GLY A 830 8.47 4.82 36.07
C GLY A 830 9.14 6.18 35.83
N PRO A 831 10.36 6.19 35.25
CA PRO A 831 11.20 7.40 35.13
C PRO A 831 10.53 8.54 34.36
N ARG A 832 9.91 8.22 33.22
CA ARG A 832 9.22 9.21 32.37
C ARG A 832 8.01 9.83 33.07
N SER A 833 7.19 9.00 33.73
CA SER A 833 6.06 9.49 34.52
C SER A 833 6.48 10.34 35.72
N GLY A 834 7.69 10.12 36.26
CA GLY A 834 8.30 10.94 37.31
C GLY A 834 8.74 12.30 36.79
N VAL A 835 9.36 12.37 35.61
CA VAL A 835 9.69 13.64 34.93
C VAL A 835 8.42 14.44 34.64
N ASP A 836 7.38 13.80 34.09
CA ASP A 836 6.11 14.46 33.81
C ASP A 836 5.46 15.01 35.10
N ALA A 837 5.50 14.24 36.21
CA ALA A 837 4.98 14.67 37.51
C ALA A 837 5.77 15.85 38.10
N LEU A 838 7.10 15.85 37.96
CA LEU A 838 7.95 16.97 38.33
C LEU A 838 7.61 18.22 37.51
N VAL A 839 7.49 18.09 36.19
CA VAL A 839 7.09 19.20 35.30
C VAL A 839 5.74 19.76 35.74
N TYR A 840 4.73 18.91 35.94
CA TYR A 840 3.42 19.36 36.44
C TYR A 840 3.50 20.11 37.76
N GLY A 841 4.23 19.57 38.74
CA GLY A 841 4.46 20.20 40.03
C GLY A 841 5.13 21.57 39.90
N SER A 842 6.17 21.68 39.06
CA SER A 842 6.87 22.94 38.79
C SER A 842 5.96 23.99 38.20
N PHE A 843 5.18 23.66 37.16
CA PHE A 843 4.23 24.62 36.56
C PHE A 843 3.11 25.04 37.53
N ALA A 844 2.60 24.12 38.34
CA ALA A 844 1.58 24.43 39.35
C ALA A 844 2.11 25.38 40.45
N VAL A 845 3.35 25.16 40.93
CA VAL A 845 3.99 26.03 41.92
C VAL A 845 4.31 27.40 41.32
N ILE A 846 4.89 27.45 40.12
CA ILE A 846 5.25 28.71 39.45
C ILE A 846 3.99 29.53 39.16
N GLY A 847 2.92 28.91 38.64
CA GLY A 847 1.65 29.60 38.38
C GLY A 847 1.00 30.16 39.65
N LYS A 848 1.05 29.40 40.76
CA LYS A 848 0.53 29.87 42.06
C LYS A 848 1.33 31.07 42.61
N LEU A 849 2.66 31.00 42.56
CA LEU A 849 3.55 32.08 43.02
C LEU A 849 3.39 33.36 42.18
N ARG A 850 3.32 33.23 40.85
CA ARG A 850 3.09 34.36 39.94
C ARG A 850 1.71 34.99 40.13
N SER A 851 0.68 34.20 40.39
CA SER A 851 -0.65 34.71 40.73
C SER A 851 -0.67 35.50 42.05
N MET A 852 0.23 35.21 43.00
CA MET A 852 0.33 35.97 44.26
C MET A 852 1.05 37.31 44.05
N GLN A 853 2.11 37.32 43.25
CA GLN A 853 2.93 38.52 42.96
C GLN A 853 2.23 39.54 42.04
N ALA A 854 1.35 39.09 41.14
CA ALA A 854 0.69 39.97 40.18
C ALA A 854 -0.49 40.79 40.76
N SER A 855 -0.69 40.78 42.07
CA SER A 855 -1.74 41.57 42.75
C SER A 855 -1.54 43.09 42.66
N HIS A 856 -0.42 43.56 42.08
CA HIS A 856 -0.06 45.00 42.04
C HIS A 856 0.17 45.62 40.64
N ALA A 857 -0.05 44.91 39.52
CA ALA A 857 0.21 45.48 38.20
C ALA A 857 -0.83 45.11 37.13
N LEU A 858 -1.45 46.18 36.56
CA LEU A 858 -2.17 46.32 35.28
C LEU A 858 -3.43 45.46 35.00
N LYS A 859 -4.56 46.17 34.83
CA LYS A 859 -5.86 45.72 34.27
C LYS A 859 -5.79 45.47 32.75
N GLY A 860 -4.85 44.63 32.30
CA GLY A 860 -4.77 44.18 30.90
C GLY A 860 -5.32 42.76 30.75
N TRP A 861 -6.21 42.55 29.79
CA TRP A 861 -6.70 41.22 29.41
C TRP A 861 -5.54 40.42 28.78
N GLU A 862 -4.92 39.49 29.51
CA GLU A 862 -3.83 38.65 28.99
C GLU A 862 -4.43 37.48 28.17
N ARG A 863 -4.10 37.42 26.87
CA ARG A 863 -4.68 36.50 25.87
C ARG A 863 -3.65 35.46 25.41
N ASP A 864 -4.02 34.18 25.38
CA ASP A 864 -3.19 33.13 24.76
C ASP A 864 -3.47 33.06 23.25
N ASN A 865 -2.56 33.62 22.45
CA ASN A 865 -2.65 33.58 20.99
C ASN A 865 -2.05 32.29 20.39
N SER A 866 -1.38 31.45 21.19
CA SER A 866 -0.59 30.32 20.68
C SER A 866 -1.40 29.04 20.44
N SER A 867 -2.54 28.90 21.12
CA SER A 867 -3.52 27.83 20.92
C SER A 867 -4.56 28.15 19.84
N ARG A 868 -4.52 29.37 19.28
CA ARG A 868 -5.54 29.98 18.41
C ARG A 868 -5.12 30.12 16.94
N VAL A 869 -4.09 29.37 16.54
CA VAL A 869 -3.56 29.26 15.16
C VAL A 869 -4.07 28.00 14.48
#